data_AF-A0A972VL33-F1
#
_entry.id   AF-A0A972VL33-F1
#
_cell.length_a   1.000
_cell.length_b   1.000
_cell.length_c   1.000
_cell.angle_alpha   90.00
_cell.angle_beta   90.00
_cell.angle_gamma   90.00
#
_symmetry.space_group_name_H-M   'P 1'
#
loop_
_entity.id
_entity.type
_entity.pdbx_description
1 polymer ?
#
loop_
_entity_poly.entity_id
_entity_poly.type
_entity_poly.pdbx_seq_one_letter_code
_entity_poly.pdbx_strand_id
1 'polypeptide(L)'
;SYEVYSNGVLAATVTDGSLQVILDGLTNGTEYCFYVNTVYSEGTSANSDTACGIPAPWSPDPPTNVGAIIGDEKLTLTWTASTVANVGLGYVETFEIEDLAAMWEMEGNWALNAFAGNPGTGARFSWSPSETNYDYGMYSMFLPVGVVTDVEVVYDLYLSDWGGTGLEHLSVELFVDGAWVVVADHANTADISWTSFSYTVTGVSGTTQIRVRAYGADSFEINNWDIDNIGLLDASTGREITNSSISAVGDYLGGAAMDLGFSLYYESSDVEYLDGAYMTFPAGFTVNSASDIGGLVFNGETGDSVSWGAWDDDGFGEQSANADFTVNVTIADGISGPQTFGWGLSGDSWGGDPHDVNGTLVINETSFNEYDFMGYSVFLDGVLQNDVATPSLLWVFDGLTNLVDYELGVAASHFPSYSSDTITVVAAPQYLFGDIVGVVLDPNGDPLDSAVVDAGGVVDTTGADGAYLLWNLNPGTYTVKAQRHGFEFTDAEVVVVAGPDAYVQDLTLQPALARANGVVAEGGDSEVYLSWKMPGGETEYDLFYYDDFFDAQLGCGGGCEFGVRFTPPGYPAELTSLLISVQGGATVAGANIIAFLDPSGSIAGPTGDPVILASNVNLSDNGGLTQYLIDVSDAGFVIPSGDAYIMIQENNTGWMGIANDVDPQSPEFYDRNWVFSGGVYSTTFDAVGGDPTLTGDFGILGTFFGSAGRAMTTDVEGNEVELPAMDLIPTGQAGVFTTSYPSSGERSIVRNPDFVSVLEGTYVPVLPMNNSREDSLLGFSVYHMTDNGDTLVAETVGNDTSTFVQVPVNYVEYCYNVTAWWATDSYGDLQSKPSGEACAVPFTSGDADFDSDVDLADVLAVVDFILEVSSPSADQFRNCDFNADEAINVADLVMIIDVIYGPPAGKFMAYDTDALATLELMVADESSLNLNLAYEGTVRGLQFTIDYDASQMKINVPQLLHMQDNVIVTTSEKEAGKLNVVVANIGGGALNISSESLLNIPFEFVNGNGEIAEIGLMNSALAGPAGELIPVNEKSTSLDIEVLPGKFALHQNFPNPFNPTTEIRFDIADVSDVRLTVYNLMGQEIRTLAANEMVAGFHTIVWDGLNDNGTPVASGMYFYMLDAGSFHAMKKMVLLK
;
A
#
# COMPACT_ATOMS: atom_id res chain seq x y z
N SER A 1 -17.48 -86.50 25.26
CA SER A 1 -17.93 -85.86 24.01
C SER A 1 -19.42 -85.56 24.12
N TYR A 2 -19.94 -84.70 23.27
CA TYR A 2 -21.36 -84.41 23.18
C TYR A 2 -21.90 -84.92 21.84
N GLU A 3 -23.12 -85.43 21.85
CA GLU A 3 -23.85 -85.80 20.65
C GLU A 3 -25.09 -84.93 20.55
N VAL A 4 -25.22 -84.18 19.46
CA VAL A 4 -26.34 -83.29 19.19
C VAL A 4 -27.31 -84.01 18.26
N TYR A 5 -28.56 -84.10 18.68
CA TYR A 5 -29.61 -84.82 17.95
C TYR A 5 -30.71 -83.86 17.51
N SER A 6 -31.22 -84.07 16.29
CA SER A 6 -32.46 -83.45 15.83
C SER A 6 -33.50 -84.53 15.51
N ASN A 7 -34.69 -84.43 16.09
CA ASN A 7 -35.78 -85.39 15.89
C ASN A 7 -35.36 -86.87 16.09
N GLY A 8 -34.41 -87.13 17.00
CA GLY A 8 -33.88 -88.47 17.30
C GLY A 8 -32.81 -88.99 16.33
N VAL A 9 -32.39 -88.19 15.34
CA VAL A 9 -31.27 -88.48 14.43
C VAL A 9 -30.04 -87.68 14.89
N LEU A 10 -28.88 -88.34 14.92
CA LEU A 10 -27.62 -87.68 15.27
C LEU A 10 -27.27 -86.64 14.20
N ALA A 11 -27.23 -85.36 14.60
CA ALA A 11 -26.95 -84.23 13.74
C ALA A 11 -25.46 -83.85 13.76
N ALA A 12 -24.81 -83.92 14.92
CA ALA A 12 -23.36 -83.71 15.05
C ALA A 12 -22.79 -84.40 16.30
N THR A 13 -21.48 -84.67 16.29
CA THR A 13 -20.73 -85.16 17.45
C THR A 13 -19.57 -84.21 17.75
N VAL A 14 -19.52 -83.72 18.98
CA VAL A 14 -18.50 -82.79 19.48
C VAL A 14 -17.54 -83.54 20.39
N THR A 15 -16.32 -83.77 19.94
CA THR A 15 -15.32 -84.58 20.65
C THR A 15 -14.23 -83.77 21.34
N ASP A 16 -14.09 -82.48 21.01
CA ASP A 16 -13.06 -81.58 21.51
C ASP A 16 -13.40 -80.91 22.86
N GLY A 17 -14.65 -81.09 23.33
CA GLY A 17 -15.12 -80.50 24.59
C GLY A 17 -15.77 -79.13 24.44
N SER A 18 -15.89 -78.59 23.22
CA SER A 18 -16.64 -77.35 22.96
C SER A 18 -18.11 -77.51 23.38
N LEU A 19 -18.68 -76.40 23.87
CA LEU A 19 -20.08 -76.34 24.32
C LEU A 19 -21.02 -75.78 23.24
N GLN A 20 -20.52 -75.65 22.01
CA GLN A 20 -21.24 -75.11 20.86
C GLN A 20 -20.93 -75.93 19.59
N VAL A 21 -21.88 -76.01 18.67
CA VAL A 21 -21.69 -76.65 17.36
C VAL A 21 -22.47 -75.87 16.30
N ILE A 22 -21.86 -75.68 15.12
CA ILE A 22 -22.51 -75.08 13.95
C ILE A 22 -23.04 -76.21 13.07
N LEU A 23 -24.29 -76.07 12.59
CA LEU A 23 -24.96 -77.04 11.74
C LEU A 23 -25.32 -76.41 10.40
N ASP A 24 -24.61 -76.80 9.34
CA ASP A 24 -24.80 -76.28 7.98
C ASP A 24 -25.79 -77.12 7.17
N GLY A 25 -26.25 -76.59 6.02
CA GLY A 25 -27.16 -77.28 5.10
C GLY A 25 -28.64 -77.31 5.53
N LEU A 26 -29.01 -76.47 6.49
CA LEU A 26 -30.40 -76.28 6.92
C LEU A 26 -31.16 -75.38 5.94
N THR A 27 -32.48 -75.55 5.85
CA THR A 27 -33.33 -74.76 4.94
C THR A 27 -33.89 -73.53 5.66
N ASN A 28 -33.65 -72.33 5.12
CA ASN A 28 -34.19 -71.08 5.65
C ASN A 28 -35.73 -71.12 5.74
N GLY A 29 -36.29 -70.61 6.84
CA GLY A 29 -37.71 -70.64 7.15
C GLY A 29 -38.25 -71.97 7.71
N THR A 30 -37.40 -72.99 7.91
CA THR A 30 -37.78 -74.28 8.52
C THR A 30 -37.31 -74.35 9.97
N GLU A 31 -38.20 -74.70 10.91
CA GLU A 31 -37.83 -74.87 12.32
C GLU A 31 -37.09 -76.19 12.55
N TYR A 32 -35.91 -76.11 13.17
CA TYR A 32 -35.12 -77.25 13.58
C TYR A 32 -34.95 -77.25 15.10
N CYS A 33 -35.25 -78.38 15.72
CA CYS A 33 -35.13 -78.58 17.17
C CYS A 33 -33.99 -79.55 17.46
N PHE A 34 -33.18 -79.23 18.47
CA PHE A 34 -32.00 -79.98 18.86
C PHE A 34 -31.96 -80.23 20.36
N TYR A 35 -31.42 -81.37 20.77
CA TYR A 35 -31.03 -81.64 22.15
C TYR A 35 -29.66 -82.32 22.17
N VAL A 36 -28.97 -82.23 23.29
CA VAL A 36 -27.59 -82.68 23.46
C VAL A 36 -27.52 -83.79 24.49
N ASN A 37 -26.74 -84.82 24.18
CA ASN A 37 -26.39 -85.91 25.11
C ASN A 37 -24.91 -85.87 25.39
N THR A 38 -24.53 -85.98 26.67
CA THR A 38 -23.14 -86.16 27.06
C THR A 38 -22.79 -87.64 26.99
N VAL A 39 -21.71 -87.99 26.28
CA VAL A 39 -21.21 -89.35 26.12
C VAL A 39 -20.02 -89.57 27.04
N TYR A 40 -20.16 -90.51 27.98
CA TYR A 40 -19.10 -90.98 28.88
C TYR A 40 -18.62 -92.38 28.47
N SER A 41 -17.46 -92.81 28.98
CA SER A 41 -16.92 -94.16 28.75
C SER A 41 -17.85 -95.28 29.25
N GLU A 42 -18.70 -94.99 30.22
CA GLU A 42 -19.64 -95.92 30.87
C GLU A 42 -21.05 -95.88 30.29
N GLY A 43 -21.36 -94.93 29.40
CA GLY A 43 -22.69 -94.76 28.77
C GLY A 43 -23.05 -93.30 28.45
N THR A 44 -24.23 -93.07 27.88
CA THR A 44 -24.74 -91.74 27.53
C THR A 44 -25.66 -91.16 28.60
N SER A 45 -25.66 -89.84 28.76
CA SER A 45 -26.55 -89.12 29.65
C SER A 45 -28.02 -89.18 29.18
N ALA A 46 -28.93 -88.73 30.04
CA ALA A 46 -30.26 -88.33 29.58
C ALA A 46 -30.16 -87.11 28.64
N ASN A 47 -31.18 -86.92 27.81
CA ASN A 47 -31.26 -85.79 26.90
C ASN A 47 -31.31 -84.46 27.67
N SER A 48 -30.62 -83.45 27.14
CA SER A 48 -30.85 -82.07 27.55
C SER A 48 -32.26 -81.60 27.20
N ASP A 49 -32.61 -80.41 27.68
CA ASP A 49 -33.75 -79.68 27.13
C ASP A 49 -33.58 -79.47 25.62
N THR A 50 -34.71 -79.49 24.90
CA THR A 50 -34.74 -79.28 23.46
C THR A 50 -34.80 -77.78 23.16
N ALA A 51 -33.88 -77.29 22.34
CA ALA A 51 -33.86 -75.93 21.83
C ALA A 51 -34.21 -75.93 20.33
N CYS A 52 -35.07 -75.02 19.91
CA CYS A 52 -35.52 -74.92 18.52
C CYS A 52 -35.13 -73.55 17.93
N GLY A 53 -34.82 -73.53 16.63
CA GLY A 53 -34.51 -72.31 15.88
C GLY A 53 -34.92 -72.42 14.41
N ILE A 54 -35.20 -71.28 13.78
CA ILE A 54 -35.52 -71.18 12.35
C ILE A 54 -34.37 -70.40 11.67
N PRO A 55 -33.62 -70.98 10.72
CA PRO A 55 -32.63 -70.24 9.95
C PRO A 55 -33.30 -69.15 9.11
N ALA A 56 -32.78 -67.92 9.14
CA ALA A 56 -33.30 -66.77 8.39
C ALA A 56 -32.52 -66.54 7.08
N PRO A 57 -33.14 -65.95 6.04
CA PRO A 57 -32.39 -65.51 4.85
C PRO A 57 -31.32 -64.49 5.24
N TRP A 58 -30.13 -64.63 4.66
CA TRP A 58 -29.05 -63.65 4.82
C TRP A 58 -29.44 -62.35 4.14
N SER A 59 -29.33 -61.25 4.88
CA SER A 59 -29.47 -59.88 4.38
C SER A 59 -28.15 -59.18 4.70
N PRO A 60 -27.48 -58.57 3.71
CA PRO A 60 -26.31 -57.76 3.99
C PRO A 60 -26.72 -56.54 4.81
N ASP A 61 -25.83 -56.10 5.69
CA ASP A 61 -26.04 -54.89 6.47
C ASP A 61 -26.06 -53.66 5.55
N PRO A 62 -26.95 -52.70 5.79
CA PRO A 62 -27.00 -51.48 5.00
C PRO A 62 -25.75 -50.62 5.20
N PRO A 63 -25.42 -49.75 4.21
CA PRO A 63 -24.42 -48.71 4.41
C PRO A 63 -24.80 -47.82 5.61
N THR A 64 -23.79 -47.33 6.32
CA THR A 64 -23.94 -46.47 7.50
C THR A 64 -23.66 -45.02 7.14
N ASN A 65 -24.01 -44.09 8.03
CA ASN A 65 -23.63 -42.66 7.93
C ASN A 65 -24.10 -41.95 6.64
N VAL A 66 -25.31 -42.26 6.19
CA VAL A 66 -25.88 -41.67 4.96
C VAL A 66 -26.26 -40.20 5.21
N GLY A 67 -25.66 -39.30 4.45
CA GLY A 67 -25.88 -37.85 4.53
C GLY A 67 -26.06 -37.20 3.15
N ALA A 68 -26.51 -35.94 3.14
CA ALA A 68 -26.62 -35.16 1.92
C ALA A 68 -25.98 -33.77 2.11
N ILE A 69 -25.14 -33.37 1.16
CA ILE A 69 -24.57 -32.03 1.06
C ILE A 69 -25.45 -31.22 0.12
N ILE A 70 -25.82 -30.02 0.56
CA ILE A 70 -26.70 -29.10 -0.18
C ILE A 70 -25.85 -28.22 -1.10
N GLY A 71 -26.15 -28.20 -2.38
CA GLY A 71 -25.58 -27.26 -3.34
C GLY A 71 -26.65 -26.51 -4.14
N ASP A 72 -26.17 -25.69 -5.08
CA ASP A 72 -27.01 -25.00 -6.07
C ASP A 72 -27.32 -25.92 -7.25
N GLU A 73 -28.60 -26.19 -7.49
CA GLU A 73 -29.13 -27.17 -8.46
C GLU A 73 -28.54 -28.58 -8.32
N LYS A 74 -27.91 -28.89 -7.19
CA LYS A 74 -27.23 -30.15 -6.92
C LYS A 74 -27.36 -30.62 -5.49
N LEU A 75 -27.33 -31.93 -5.29
CA LEU A 75 -27.17 -32.57 -3.99
C LEU A 75 -26.11 -33.65 -4.09
N THR A 76 -25.24 -33.76 -3.08
CA THR A 76 -24.27 -34.85 -3.00
C THR A 76 -24.67 -35.80 -1.87
N LEU A 77 -25.03 -37.03 -2.21
CA LEU A 77 -25.27 -38.10 -1.24
C LEU A 77 -23.92 -38.70 -0.83
N THR A 78 -23.71 -38.88 0.48
CA THR A 78 -22.51 -39.49 1.05
C THR A 78 -22.89 -40.63 1.99
N TRP A 79 -22.03 -41.65 2.11
CA TRP A 79 -22.24 -42.79 3.01
C TRP A 79 -20.93 -43.53 3.30
N THR A 80 -20.93 -44.47 4.25
CA THR A 80 -19.80 -45.36 4.53
C THR A 80 -20.16 -46.83 4.36
N ALA A 81 -19.13 -47.68 4.28
CA ALA A 81 -19.32 -49.13 4.34
C ALA A 81 -19.98 -49.56 5.65
N SER A 82 -20.78 -50.63 5.60
CA SER A 82 -21.54 -51.14 6.76
C SER A 82 -20.66 -51.57 7.95
N THR A 83 -19.36 -51.79 7.71
CA THR A 83 -18.35 -52.11 8.72
C THR A 83 -17.80 -50.89 9.45
N VAL A 84 -17.98 -49.69 8.89
CA VAL A 84 -17.63 -48.44 9.57
C VAL A 84 -18.69 -48.20 10.64
N ALA A 85 -18.26 -48.18 11.89
CA ALA A 85 -19.13 -47.87 13.03
C ALA A 85 -19.90 -46.57 12.75
N ASN A 86 -21.13 -46.47 13.24
CA ASN A 86 -21.89 -45.22 13.13
C ASN A 86 -21.01 -44.08 13.67
N VAL A 87 -20.59 -43.16 12.80
CA VAL A 87 -19.89 -41.96 13.25
C VAL A 87 -20.90 -41.12 14.02
N GLY A 88 -20.43 -40.53 15.11
CA GLY A 88 -21.24 -39.87 16.12
C GLY A 88 -20.33 -39.42 17.27
N LEU A 89 -20.85 -39.29 18.48
CA LEU A 89 -20.01 -38.88 19.62
C LEU A 89 -18.92 -39.93 19.91
N GLY A 90 -17.67 -39.47 19.94
CA GLY A 90 -16.45 -40.28 19.93
C GLY A 90 -15.71 -40.30 18.59
N TYR A 91 -16.15 -39.54 17.58
CA TYR A 91 -15.48 -39.41 16.28
C TYR A 91 -14.22 -38.57 16.40
N VAL A 92 -13.08 -39.09 15.93
CA VAL A 92 -11.85 -38.33 15.69
C VAL A 92 -11.37 -38.70 14.29
N GLU A 93 -11.19 -37.70 13.45
CA GLU A 93 -10.56 -37.82 12.15
C GLU A 93 -9.05 -37.64 12.31
N THR A 94 -8.31 -38.66 11.92
CA THR A 94 -6.84 -38.64 11.89
C THR A 94 -6.31 -38.54 10.47
N PHE A 95 -7.19 -38.49 9.45
CA PHE A 95 -6.87 -38.44 8.03
C PHE A 95 -6.03 -39.60 7.48
N GLU A 96 -5.77 -40.65 8.28
CA GLU A 96 -5.00 -41.83 7.89
C GLU A 96 -5.82 -42.91 7.19
N ILE A 97 -7.15 -42.87 7.36
CA ILE A 97 -8.06 -43.84 6.74
C ILE A 97 -8.67 -43.18 5.49
N GLU A 98 -8.26 -43.66 4.31
CA GLU A 98 -8.66 -43.07 3.02
C GLU A 98 -10.19 -42.93 2.87
N ASP A 99 -10.98 -43.87 3.38
CA ASP A 99 -12.45 -43.85 3.30
C ASP A 99 -13.12 -42.77 4.19
N LEU A 100 -12.48 -42.39 5.30
CA LEU A 100 -12.99 -41.36 6.24
C LEU A 100 -12.49 -39.96 5.84
N ALA A 101 -11.22 -39.85 5.43
CA ALA A 101 -10.63 -38.62 4.90
C ALA A 101 -11.33 -38.15 3.62
N ALA A 102 -11.77 -39.08 2.75
CA ALA A 102 -12.50 -38.76 1.51
C ALA A 102 -13.91 -38.18 1.72
N MET A 103 -14.43 -38.17 2.96
CA MET A 103 -15.73 -37.58 3.29
C MET A 103 -15.64 -36.11 3.71
N TRP A 104 -14.44 -35.53 3.78
CA TRP A 104 -14.26 -34.11 4.03
C TRP A 104 -14.28 -33.33 2.72
N GLU A 105 -15.12 -32.30 2.65
CA GLU A 105 -15.16 -31.36 1.52
C GLU A 105 -14.15 -30.24 1.79
N MET A 106 -13.29 -29.95 0.81
CA MET A 106 -12.20 -28.97 0.93
C MET A 106 -12.32 -27.92 -0.18
N GLU A 107 -12.35 -26.65 0.20
CA GLU A 107 -12.40 -25.51 -0.72
C GLU A 107 -11.05 -24.81 -0.85
N GLY A 108 -10.83 -24.13 -1.97
CA GLY A 108 -9.65 -23.28 -2.18
C GLY A 108 -8.33 -24.04 -2.00
N ASN A 109 -7.47 -23.51 -1.12
CA ASN A 109 -6.12 -24.02 -0.91
C ASN A 109 -6.01 -25.14 0.15
N TRP A 110 -7.15 -25.72 0.58
CA TRP A 110 -7.16 -26.89 1.45
C TRP A 110 -6.76 -28.17 0.70
N ALA A 111 -5.86 -28.97 1.28
CA ALA A 111 -5.47 -30.28 0.74
C ALA A 111 -4.97 -31.23 1.84
N LEU A 112 -5.18 -32.54 1.64
CA LEU A 112 -4.53 -33.58 2.45
C LEU A 112 -3.03 -33.62 2.16
N ASN A 113 -2.23 -33.76 3.21
CA ASN A 113 -0.78 -33.80 3.11
C ASN A 113 -0.19 -34.84 4.07
N ALA A 114 0.50 -35.82 3.49
CA ALA A 114 1.10 -36.98 4.19
C ALA A 114 2.24 -36.63 5.17
N PHE A 115 2.63 -35.35 5.26
CA PHE A 115 3.66 -34.86 6.17
C PHE A 115 3.15 -33.71 7.06
N ALA A 116 1.85 -33.42 7.00
CA ALA A 116 1.22 -32.32 7.73
C ALA A 116 0.35 -32.80 8.90
N GLY A 117 0.47 -34.08 9.31
CA GLY A 117 -0.19 -34.63 10.48
C GLY A 117 0.75 -34.84 11.67
N ASN A 118 0.16 -35.06 12.84
CA ASN A 118 0.80 -35.28 14.13
C ASN A 118 0.30 -36.60 14.78
N PRO A 119 0.85 -37.77 14.40
CA PRO A 119 1.80 -37.99 13.30
C PRO A 119 1.08 -38.42 12.00
N GLY A 120 1.70 -38.10 10.86
CA GLY A 120 1.38 -38.70 9.56
C GLY A 120 0.64 -37.74 8.63
N THR A 121 -0.54 -38.14 8.16
CA THR A 121 -1.37 -37.38 7.22
C THR A 121 -2.25 -36.38 7.97
N GLY A 122 -2.25 -35.12 7.55
CA GLY A 122 -3.13 -34.08 8.08
C GLY A 122 -3.71 -33.20 6.97
N ALA A 123 -4.60 -32.28 7.33
CA ALA A 123 -5.16 -31.31 6.39
C ALA A 123 -4.39 -29.99 6.46
N ARG A 124 -3.95 -29.49 5.31
CA ARG A 124 -3.17 -28.25 5.16
C ARG A 124 -3.93 -27.21 4.35
N PHE A 125 -3.99 -25.98 4.83
CA PHE A 125 -4.29 -24.80 4.03
C PHE A 125 -3.00 -24.11 3.63
N SER A 126 -2.72 -24.04 2.32
CA SER A 126 -1.47 -23.46 1.80
C SER A 126 -1.63 -22.00 1.37
N TRP A 127 -0.58 -21.20 1.49
CA TRP A 127 -0.57 -19.82 0.99
C TRP A 127 -0.66 -19.68 -0.53
N SER A 128 -0.32 -20.73 -1.27
CA SER A 128 -0.18 -20.73 -2.73
C SER A 128 -1.28 -21.57 -3.42
N PRO A 129 -1.91 -21.06 -4.50
CA PRO A 129 -1.75 -19.69 -5.03
C PRO A 129 -2.20 -18.62 -4.02
N SER A 130 -1.57 -17.44 -4.08
CA SER A 130 -1.88 -16.34 -3.16
C SER A 130 -3.23 -15.73 -3.51
N GLU A 131 -4.08 -15.55 -2.50
CA GLU A 131 -5.45 -15.07 -2.64
C GLU A 131 -5.68 -13.91 -1.66
N THR A 132 -6.32 -12.83 -2.14
CA THR A 132 -6.68 -11.68 -1.30
C THR A 132 -8.17 -11.73 -0.93
N ASN A 133 -8.53 -11.24 0.26
CA ASN A 133 -9.89 -11.33 0.82
C ASN A 133 -10.48 -12.74 0.74
N TYR A 134 -9.64 -13.75 1.01
CA TYR A 134 -10.01 -15.15 0.86
C TYR A 134 -10.90 -15.62 2.03
N ASP A 135 -11.74 -16.61 1.76
CA ASP A 135 -12.64 -17.20 2.74
C ASP A 135 -13.02 -18.62 2.29
N TYR A 136 -12.30 -19.62 2.80
CA TYR A 136 -12.42 -21.00 2.35
C TYR A 136 -12.61 -21.97 3.50
N GLY A 137 -13.58 -22.87 3.36
CA GLY A 137 -13.92 -23.87 4.35
C GLY A 137 -13.43 -25.28 4.00
N MET A 138 -13.21 -26.06 5.05
CA MET A 138 -13.13 -27.50 5.03
C MET A 138 -14.25 -28.05 5.93
N TYR A 139 -15.04 -28.99 5.45
CA TYR A 139 -16.27 -29.44 6.09
C TYR A 139 -16.25 -30.95 6.32
N SER A 140 -16.54 -31.38 7.55
CA SER A 140 -16.79 -32.79 7.85
C SER A 140 -18.13 -33.24 7.25
N MET A 141 -18.42 -34.54 7.29
CA MET A 141 -19.80 -35.01 7.11
C MET A 141 -20.71 -34.55 8.27
N PHE A 142 -22.03 -34.70 8.11
CA PHE A 142 -22.96 -34.53 9.23
C PHE A 142 -22.85 -35.71 10.23
N LEU A 143 -22.55 -35.39 11.48
CA LEU A 143 -22.33 -36.32 12.58
C LEU A 143 -23.58 -36.40 13.47
N PRO A 144 -24.22 -37.57 13.63
CA PRO A 144 -25.33 -37.76 14.57
C PRO A 144 -24.84 -37.80 16.01
N VAL A 145 -25.20 -36.78 16.80
CA VAL A 145 -24.83 -36.66 18.23
C VAL A 145 -25.95 -37.04 19.18
N GLY A 146 -27.15 -37.35 18.66
CA GLY A 146 -28.26 -37.88 19.44
C GLY A 146 -28.83 -36.87 20.45
N VAL A 147 -29.03 -37.30 21.71
CA VAL A 147 -29.70 -36.52 22.78
C VAL A 147 -28.71 -35.89 23.77
N VAL A 148 -27.42 -35.95 23.48
CA VAL A 148 -26.36 -35.45 24.37
C VAL A 148 -26.28 -33.94 24.25
N THR A 149 -26.23 -33.22 25.37
CA THR A 149 -26.25 -31.76 25.39
C THR A 149 -24.87 -31.12 25.42
N ASP A 150 -23.83 -31.85 25.81
CA ASP A 150 -22.47 -31.30 25.94
C ASP A 150 -21.50 -32.19 25.14
N VAL A 151 -20.84 -31.60 24.15
CA VAL A 151 -19.88 -32.29 23.26
C VAL A 151 -18.51 -31.62 23.38
N GLU A 152 -17.43 -32.38 23.22
CA GLU A 152 -16.07 -31.86 23.27
C GLU A 152 -15.47 -31.87 21.86
N VAL A 153 -15.16 -30.70 21.31
CA VAL A 153 -14.45 -30.56 20.03
C VAL A 153 -12.96 -30.60 20.32
N VAL A 154 -12.27 -31.57 19.74
CA VAL A 154 -10.81 -31.75 19.86
C VAL A 154 -10.15 -31.58 18.49
N TYR A 155 -8.93 -31.03 18.45
CA TYR A 155 -8.09 -30.99 17.25
C TYR A 155 -6.65 -30.59 17.62
N ASP A 156 -5.69 -31.00 16.80
CA ASP A 156 -4.32 -30.53 16.82
C ASP A 156 -4.13 -29.46 15.74
N LEU A 157 -3.42 -28.37 16.06
CA LEU A 157 -3.16 -27.27 15.14
C LEU A 157 -1.68 -26.92 15.09
N TYR A 158 -1.19 -26.61 13.90
CA TYR A 158 0.10 -26.01 13.62
C TYR A 158 -0.07 -24.82 12.66
N LEU A 159 0.68 -23.75 12.90
CA LEU A 159 0.78 -22.57 12.04
C LEU A 159 2.25 -22.30 11.76
N SER A 160 2.61 -22.23 10.48
CA SER A 160 3.80 -21.52 10.04
C SER A 160 3.37 -20.17 9.48
N ASP A 161 3.71 -19.11 10.22
CA ASP A 161 3.41 -17.72 9.91
C ASP A 161 4.53 -17.10 9.05
N TRP A 162 4.16 -16.22 8.13
CA TRP A 162 5.13 -15.46 7.32
C TRP A 162 5.16 -13.98 7.74
N GLY A 163 4.00 -13.38 8.01
CA GLY A 163 3.84 -12.03 8.51
C GLY A 163 2.74 -11.94 9.57
N GLY A 164 3.12 -11.58 10.79
CA GLY A 164 2.22 -11.51 11.94
C GLY A 164 1.27 -10.31 11.92
N THR A 165 0.49 -10.15 10.86
CA THR A 165 -0.46 -9.04 10.65
C THR A 165 -1.65 -9.13 11.61
N GLY A 166 -2.00 -10.36 12.04
CA GLY A 166 -3.22 -10.65 12.79
C GLY A 166 -4.50 -10.47 11.98
N LEU A 167 -4.40 -10.47 10.65
CA LEU A 167 -5.52 -10.31 9.71
C LEU A 167 -5.93 -11.62 9.03
N GLU A 168 -5.11 -12.67 9.13
CA GLU A 168 -5.41 -14.01 8.62
C GLU A 168 -5.84 -14.91 9.78
N HIS A 169 -6.96 -15.60 9.59
CA HIS A 169 -7.65 -16.34 10.63
C HIS A 169 -7.90 -17.79 10.21
N LEU A 170 -7.86 -18.68 11.19
CA LEU A 170 -8.40 -20.04 11.10
C LEU A 170 -9.37 -20.27 12.26
N SER A 171 -10.63 -20.49 11.91
CA SER A 171 -11.68 -20.81 12.86
C SER A 171 -12.08 -22.27 12.77
N VAL A 172 -12.35 -22.87 13.94
CA VAL A 172 -13.01 -24.18 14.05
C VAL A 172 -14.42 -23.92 14.54
N GLU A 173 -15.40 -24.45 13.83
CA GLU A 173 -16.80 -24.14 14.01
C GLU A 173 -17.67 -25.41 14.02
N LEU A 174 -18.83 -25.32 14.67
CA LEU A 174 -19.78 -26.41 14.81
C LEU A 174 -21.18 -25.97 14.37
N PHE A 175 -21.85 -26.76 13.54
CA PHE A 175 -23.21 -26.46 13.06
C PHE A 175 -24.28 -26.85 14.09
N VAL A 176 -24.94 -25.87 14.70
CA VAL A 176 -25.93 -26.07 15.77
C VAL A 176 -27.22 -25.33 15.42
N ASP A 177 -28.36 -26.04 15.41
CA ASP A 177 -29.70 -25.47 15.19
C ASP A 177 -29.85 -24.59 13.93
N GLY A 178 -29.17 -24.95 12.84
CA GLY A 178 -29.28 -24.24 11.56
C GLY A 178 -28.31 -23.08 11.37
N ALA A 179 -27.36 -22.88 12.28
CA ALA A 179 -26.34 -21.85 12.19
C ALA A 179 -24.95 -22.38 12.61
N TRP A 180 -23.90 -21.76 12.06
CA TRP A 180 -22.52 -22.03 12.45
C TRP A 180 -22.15 -21.32 13.75
N VAL A 181 -21.62 -22.08 14.70
CA VAL A 181 -21.12 -21.58 15.98
C VAL A 181 -19.59 -21.68 15.98
N VAL A 182 -18.91 -20.55 16.08
CA VAL A 182 -17.45 -20.52 16.21
C VAL A 182 -17.03 -21.07 17.56
N VAL A 183 -16.27 -22.17 17.55
CA VAL A 183 -15.75 -22.86 18.74
C VAL A 183 -14.42 -22.25 19.15
N ALA A 184 -13.55 -22.00 18.17
CA ALA A 184 -12.28 -21.30 18.34
C ALA A 184 -11.96 -20.50 17.07
N ASP A 185 -11.25 -19.39 17.23
CA ASP A 185 -10.75 -18.56 16.13
C ASP A 185 -9.30 -18.16 16.43
N HIS A 186 -8.38 -18.50 15.54
CA HIS A 186 -6.94 -18.31 15.69
C HIS A 186 -6.45 -17.31 14.64
N ALA A 187 -5.87 -16.19 15.06
CA ALA A 187 -5.25 -15.22 14.15
C ALA A 187 -3.75 -15.49 13.98
N ASN A 188 -3.20 -15.18 12.81
CA ASN A 188 -1.76 -15.24 12.48
C ASN A 188 -0.95 -14.16 13.22
N THR A 189 -0.91 -14.25 14.54
CA THR A 189 -0.12 -13.31 15.37
C THR A 189 1.31 -13.78 15.61
N ALA A 190 1.55 -15.09 15.52
CA ALA A 190 2.85 -15.76 15.58
C ALA A 190 2.70 -17.26 15.22
N ASP A 191 3.82 -17.93 14.91
CA ASP A 191 3.89 -19.39 14.72
C ASP A 191 3.24 -20.18 15.87
N ILE A 192 2.52 -21.26 15.51
CA ILE A 192 1.96 -22.24 16.46
C ILE A 192 2.64 -23.58 16.17
N SER A 193 3.42 -24.09 17.13
CA SER A 193 3.88 -25.49 17.09
C SER A 193 2.71 -26.44 17.33
N TRP A 194 2.79 -27.70 16.87
CA TRP A 194 1.74 -28.70 17.07
C TRP A 194 1.19 -28.68 18.50
N THR A 195 -0.04 -28.22 18.62
CA THR A 195 -0.71 -27.98 19.90
C THR A 195 -2.11 -28.57 19.84
N SER A 196 -2.44 -29.40 20.83
CA SER A 196 -3.78 -29.96 20.99
C SER A 196 -4.71 -28.97 21.67
N PHE A 197 -5.89 -28.82 21.10
CA PHE A 197 -6.95 -27.98 21.59
C PHE A 197 -8.18 -28.82 21.91
N SER A 198 -8.91 -28.41 22.95
CA SER A 198 -10.18 -29.01 23.32
C SER A 198 -11.14 -27.94 23.84
N TYR A 199 -12.38 -27.97 23.35
CA TYR A 199 -13.43 -27.04 23.73
C TYR A 199 -14.78 -27.75 23.91
N THR A 200 -15.44 -27.51 25.05
CA THR A 200 -16.78 -28.01 25.30
C THR A 200 -17.84 -27.09 24.69
N VAL A 201 -18.71 -27.64 23.85
CA VAL A 201 -19.87 -26.96 23.26
C VAL A 201 -21.15 -27.53 23.86
N THR A 202 -21.99 -26.66 24.42
CA THR A 202 -23.26 -27.04 25.06
C THR A 202 -24.46 -26.73 24.16
N GLY A 203 -25.54 -27.51 24.25
CA GLY A 203 -26.77 -27.33 23.50
C GLY A 203 -26.81 -27.99 22.13
N VAL A 204 -25.86 -28.86 21.79
CA VAL A 204 -25.86 -29.60 20.53
C VAL A 204 -26.91 -30.72 20.60
N SER A 205 -27.69 -30.96 19.54
CA SER A 205 -28.64 -32.08 19.52
C SER A 205 -28.94 -32.52 18.08
N GLY A 206 -29.34 -33.78 17.89
CA GLY A 206 -29.66 -34.30 16.57
C GLY A 206 -28.40 -34.60 15.74
N THR A 207 -28.16 -33.81 14.70
CA THR A 207 -27.01 -33.92 13.79
C THR A 207 -26.25 -32.60 13.75
N THR A 208 -24.93 -32.67 13.72
CA THR A 208 -24.03 -31.51 13.67
C THR A 208 -23.01 -31.67 12.55
N GLN A 209 -22.25 -30.64 12.22
CA GLN A 209 -21.15 -30.70 11.25
C GLN A 209 -19.99 -29.86 11.79
N ILE A 210 -18.75 -30.30 11.55
CA ILE A 210 -17.54 -29.55 11.89
C ILE A 210 -17.11 -28.79 10.64
N ARG A 211 -16.77 -27.50 10.80
CA ARG A 211 -16.15 -26.68 9.75
C ARG A 211 -14.85 -26.09 10.27
N VAL A 212 -13.80 -26.18 9.46
CA VAL A 212 -12.54 -25.46 9.66
C VAL A 212 -12.46 -24.42 8.55
N ARG A 213 -12.46 -23.14 8.90
CA ARG A 213 -12.57 -22.03 7.95
C ARG A 213 -11.36 -21.13 8.05
N ALA A 214 -10.63 -21.00 6.95
CA ALA A 214 -9.50 -20.09 6.80
C ALA A 214 -9.95 -18.85 6.03
N TYR A 215 -9.77 -17.65 6.59
CA TYR A 215 -10.16 -16.39 5.97
C TYR A 215 -9.21 -15.26 6.34
N GLY A 216 -9.01 -14.27 5.46
CA GLY A 216 -8.03 -13.21 5.72
C GLY A 216 -7.85 -12.22 4.58
N ALA A 217 -6.97 -11.23 4.79
CA ALA A 217 -6.73 -10.17 3.82
C ALA A 217 -5.83 -10.63 2.68
N ASP A 218 -4.77 -11.38 2.98
CA ASP A 218 -3.85 -11.95 1.98
C ASP A 218 -3.27 -13.28 2.49
N SER A 219 -3.53 -14.37 1.77
CA SER A 219 -3.01 -15.69 2.16
C SER A 219 -1.49 -15.77 2.09
N PHE A 220 -0.79 -14.83 1.45
CA PHE A 220 0.68 -14.73 1.44
C PHE A 220 1.28 -14.53 2.84
N GLU A 221 0.53 -13.91 3.74
CA GLU A 221 1.01 -13.55 5.09
C GLU A 221 1.09 -14.77 6.02
N ILE A 222 0.61 -15.93 5.59
CA ILE A 222 0.87 -17.23 6.21
C ILE A 222 1.74 -18.08 5.27
N ASN A 223 2.48 -19.05 5.79
CA ASN A 223 2.98 -20.15 4.95
C ASN A 223 1.91 -21.24 4.87
N ASN A 224 1.46 -21.74 6.02
CA ASN A 224 0.41 -22.75 6.05
C ASN A 224 -0.22 -22.90 7.44
N TRP A 225 -1.49 -23.27 7.44
CA TRP A 225 -2.17 -23.87 8.58
C TRP A 225 -2.24 -25.38 8.39
N ASP A 226 -1.89 -26.15 9.41
CA ASP A 226 -2.05 -27.60 9.43
C ASP A 226 -2.95 -28.01 10.59
N ILE A 227 -3.90 -28.90 10.33
CA ILE A 227 -4.82 -29.42 11.34
C ILE A 227 -4.89 -30.96 11.25
N ASP A 228 -4.97 -31.60 12.41
CA ASP A 228 -5.03 -33.06 12.50
C ASP A 228 -5.78 -33.50 13.78
N ASN A 229 -6.10 -34.79 13.91
CA ASN A 229 -6.80 -35.37 15.07
C ASN A 229 -8.10 -34.61 15.44
N ILE A 230 -8.84 -34.14 14.43
CA ILE A 230 -10.03 -33.30 14.62
C ILE A 230 -11.28 -34.15 14.87
N GLY A 231 -12.02 -33.87 15.93
CA GLY A 231 -13.11 -34.74 16.35
C GLY A 231 -14.11 -34.16 17.33
N LEU A 232 -15.13 -34.96 17.62
CA LEU A 232 -16.17 -34.74 18.62
C LEU A 232 -16.18 -35.92 19.61
N LEU A 233 -15.86 -35.65 20.88
CA LEU A 233 -15.86 -36.64 21.96
C LEU A 233 -17.04 -36.45 22.93
N ASP A 234 -17.41 -37.54 23.63
CA ASP A 234 -18.30 -37.49 24.79
C ASP A 234 -17.48 -37.11 26.04
N ALA A 235 -17.84 -36.02 26.70
CA ALA A 235 -17.11 -35.45 27.83
C ALA A 235 -17.16 -36.28 29.14
N SER A 236 -17.64 -37.55 29.12
CA SER A 236 -18.02 -38.29 30.34
C SER A 236 -17.31 -39.63 30.66
N THR A 237 -16.34 -40.15 29.90
CA THR A 237 -15.67 -41.43 30.25
C THR A 237 -14.17 -41.49 29.94
N GLY A 238 -13.37 -42.11 30.81
CA GLY A 238 -11.93 -42.34 30.58
C GLY A 238 -11.44 -43.77 30.92
N ARG A 239 -10.32 -44.14 30.26
CA ARG A 239 -9.18 -45.05 30.55
C ARG A 239 -9.33 -46.58 30.69
N GLU A 240 -8.74 -47.37 29.75
CA GLU A 240 -8.17 -48.76 29.91
C GLU A 240 -7.16 -49.07 28.76
N ILE A 241 -6.21 -50.02 28.91
CA ILE A 241 -5.34 -50.53 27.80
C ILE A 241 -5.96 -51.69 26.98
N THR A 242 -7.23 -51.98 27.26
CA THR A 242 -7.97 -53.16 26.79
C THR A 242 -8.30 -53.12 25.29
N ASN A 243 -8.09 -51.98 24.62
CA ASN A 243 -8.31 -51.80 23.19
C ASN A 243 -7.08 -52.15 22.31
N SER A 244 -5.94 -52.51 22.91
CA SER A 244 -4.76 -52.93 22.14
C SER A 244 -5.00 -54.27 21.43
N SER A 245 -4.65 -54.38 20.14
CA SER A 245 -4.91 -55.56 19.33
C SER A 245 -3.86 -55.83 18.25
N ILE A 246 -3.77 -57.09 17.79
CA ILE A 246 -3.06 -57.45 16.55
C ILE A 246 -4.09 -57.97 15.54
N SER A 247 -4.06 -57.42 14.34
CA SER A 247 -4.90 -57.80 13.20
C SER A 247 -4.06 -58.28 12.01
N ALA A 248 -4.65 -59.07 11.10
CA ALA A 248 -3.98 -59.58 9.91
C ALA A 248 -4.26 -58.68 8.69
N VAL A 249 -3.26 -58.48 7.84
CA VAL A 249 -3.30 -57.57 6.68
C VAL A 249 -3.34 -58.37 5.35
N GLY A 250 -3.99 -59.54 5.36
CA GLY A 250 -4.19 -60.35 4.15
C GLY A 250 -4.43 -61.83 4.41
N ASP A 251 -4.82 -62.55 3.37
CA ASP A 251 -5.12 -63.99 3.38
C ASP A 251 -3.89 -64.88 3.06
N TYR A 252 -3.94 -66.17 3.41
CA TYR A 252 -2.85 -67.12 3.17
C TYR A 252 -3.13 -68.06 1.98
N LEU A 253 -2.06 -68.58 1.36
CA LEU A 253 -2.13 -69.60 0.32
C LEU A 253 -1.48 -70.91 0.80
N GLY A 254 -2.25 -72.00 0.84
CA GLY A 254 -1.76 -73.31 1.29
C GLY A 254 -0.66 -73.89 0.39
N GLY A 255 0.39 -74.45 0.99
CA GLY A 255 1.46 -75.21 0.29
C GLY A 255 2.67 -74.41 -0.21
N ALA A 256 2.85 -73.16 0.23
CA ALA A 256 4.02 -72.33 -0.12
C ALA A 256 4.65 -71.66 1.13
N ALA A 257 5.88 -71.18 0.97
CA ALA A 257 6.49 -70.25 1.92
C ALA A 257 6.10 -68.82 1.52
N MET A 258 5.64 -68.01 2.47
CA MET A 258 5.18 -66.65 2.22
C MET A 258 5.37 -65.75 3.45
N ASP A 259 5.34 -64.44 3.22
CA ASP A 259 5.26 -63.43 4.28
C ASP A 259 3.79 -63.16 4.59
N LEU A 260 3.40 -63.37 5.85
CA LEU A 260 2.10 -62.94 6.36
C LEU A 260 2.27 -61.56 7.01
N GLY A 261 1.42 -60.60 6.62
CA GLY A 261 1.40 -59.24 7.15
C GLY A 261 0.44 -59.09 8.32
N PHE A 262 0.88 -58.36 9.34
CA PHE A 262 0.11 -58.08 10.55
C PHE A 262 0.26 -56.62 10.95
N SER A 263 -0.75 -56.07 11.61
CA SER A 263 -0.74 -54.72 12.16
C SER A 263 -1.04 -54.78 13.66
N LEU A 264 -0.17 -54.17 14.46
CA LEU A 264 -0.35 -54.00 15.90
C LEU A 264 -0.90 -52.60 16.17
N TYR A 265 -2.04 -52.53 16.86
CA TYR A 265 -2.60 -51.32 17.45
C TYR A 265 -2.39 -51.35 18.97
N TYR A 266 -1.73 -50.33 19.49
CA TYR A 266 -1.49 -50.13 20.92
C TYR A 266 -2.15 -48.83 21.38
N GLU A 267 -2.84 -48.89 22.52
CA GLU A 267 -3.47 -47.75 23.17
C GLU A 267 -3.34 -47.92 24.70
N SER A 268 -2.74 -46.92 25.35
CA SER A 268 -2.55 -46.81 26.79
C SER A 268 -2.79 -45.39 27.29
N SER A 269 -3.62 -45.26 28.33
CA SER A 269 -4.06 -43.96 28.86
C SER A 269 -3.38 -43.55 30.18
N ASP A 270 -2.40 -44.33 30.64
CA ASP A 270 -1.57 -44.04 31.81
C ASP A 270 -0.05 -44.22 31.60
N VAL A 271 0.40 -44.37 30.34
CA VAL A 271 1.83 -44.45 29.95
C VAL A 271 2.49 -45.78 30.36
N GLU A 272 1.78 -46.89 30.11
CA GLU A 272 2.28 -48.27 30.27
C GLU A 272 2.99 -48.72 28.98
N TYR A 273 4.32 -48.75 28.93
CA TYR A 273 5.07 -49.11 27.72
C TYR A 273 4.95 -50.60 27.38
N LEU A 274 4.85 -50.95 26.09
CA LEU A 274 4.97 -52.36 25.69
C LEU A 274 6.42 -52.83 25.79
N ASP A 275 6.66 -53.87 26.59
CA ASP A 275 7.97 -54.47 26.82
C ASP A 275 8.16 -55.79 26.05
N GLY A 276 7.06 -56.39 25.59
CA GLY A 276 7.06 -57.66 24.88
C GLY A 276 5.81 -57.91 24.05
N ALA A 277 5.98 -58.69 22.98
CA ALA A 277 4.89 -59.19 22.15
C ALA A 277 5.18 -60.64 21.75
N TYR A 278 4.13 -61.44 21.56
CA TYR A 278 4.27 -62.79 21.00
C TYR A 278 3.09 -63.19 20.12
N MET A 279 3.35 -64.10 19.18
CA MET A 279 2.34 -64.77 18.38
C MET A 279 2.57 -66.27 18.34
N THR A 280 1.47 -67.03 18.28
CA THR A 280 1.43 -68.49 18.22
C THR A 280 0.71 -68.92 16.95
N PHE A 281 1.30 -69.90 16.26
CA PHE A 281 0.88 -70.35 14.94
C PHE A 281 0.23 -71.74 15.05
N PRO A 282 -0.88 -71.99 14.33
CA PRO A 282 -1.55 -73.28 14.37
C PRO A 282 -0.72 -74.39 13.71
N ALA A 283 -1.03 -75.64 14.05
CA ALA A 283 -0.27 -76.80 13.57
C ALA A 283 -0.25 -76.88 12.03
N GLY A 284 0.95 -76.93 11.45
CA GLY A 284 1.16 -76.93 9.99
C GLY A 284 1.81 -75.65 9.46
N PHE A 285 1.90 -74.60 10.28
CA PHE A 285 2.70 -73.40 10.01
C PHE A 285 4.03 -73.51 10.74
N THR A 286 5.13 -73.22 10.05
CA THR A 286 6.48 -73.16 10.64
C THR A 286 7.05 -71.76 10.43
N VAL A 287 7.36 -71.04 11.51
CA VAL A 287 7.96 -69.70 11.43
C VAL A 287 9.42 -69.81 11.02
N ASN A 288 9.78 -69.10 9.95
CA ASN A 288 11.15 -69.06 9.42
C ASN A 288 11.93 -67.83 9.92
N SER A 289 11.28 -66.67 10.00
CA SER A 289 11.82 -65.39 10.51
C SER A 289 10.70 -64.36 10.69
N ALA A 290 10.95 -63.27 11.41
CA ALA A 290 10.04 -62.12 11.50
C ALA A 290 10.81 -60.78 11.42
N SER A 291 10.11 -59.71 11.04
CA SER A 291 10.61 -58.33 11.17
C SER A 291 10.46 -57.83 12.60
N ASP A 292 11.21 -56.77 12.97
CA ASP A 292 11.00 -56.05 14.22
C ASP A 292 9.64 -55.32 14.22
N ILE A 293 9.08 -55.03 15.40
CA ILE A 293 7.79 -54.34 15.57
C ILE A 293 8.05 -53.00 16.26
N GLY A 294 8.13 -51.92 15.47
CA GLY A 294 8.49 -50.61 16.00
C GLY A 294 9.81 -50.64 16.78
N GLY A 295 9.73 -50.44 18.11
CA GLY A 295 10.87 -50.50 19.05
C GLY A 295 11.15 -51.89 19.67
N LEU A 296 10.28 -52.88 19.44
CA LEU A 296 10.46 -54.26 19.93
C LEU A 296 11.26 -55.09 18.93
N VAL A 297 12.36 -55.69 19.39
CA VAL A 297 13.31 -56.43 18.54
C VAL A 297 12.96 -57.91 18.54
N PHE A 298 13.00 -58.54 17.36
CA PHE A 298 12.75 -59.97 17.20
C PHE A 298 13.80 -60.82 17.94
N ASN A 299 13.35 -61.69 18.83
CA ASN A 299 14.22 -62.44 19.74
C ASN A 299 14.94 -63.66 19.10
N GLY A 300 14.68 -63.95 17.82
CA GLY A 300 15.38 -65.00 17.06
C GLY A 300 14.86 -66.43 17.27
N GLU A 301 13.74 -66.62 17.99
CA GLU A 301 13.11 -67.93 18.17
C GLU A 301 12.34 -68.37 16.90
N THR A 302 12.46 -69.64 16.48
CA THR A 302 11.79 -70.22 15.30
C THR A 302 11.14 -71.56 15.65
N GLY A 303 9.91 -71.78 15.16
CA GLY A 303 9.05 -72.91 15.55
C GLY A 303 7.57 -72.67 15.29
N ASP A 304 6.71 -72.98 16.27
CA ASP A 304 5.26 -72.76 16.30
C ASP A 304 4.84 -71.47 17.02
N SER A 305 5.81 -70.64 17.44
CA SER A 305 5.60 -69.30 17.98
C SER A 305 6.76 -68.37 17.63
N VAL A 306 6.51 -67.06 17.78
CA VAL A 306 7.46 -65.97 17.57
C VAL A 306 7.27 -64.94 18.69
N SER A 307 8.35 -64.30 19.14
CA SER A 307 8.30 -63.28 20.19
C SER A 307 9.29 -62.15 19.94
N TRP A 308 8.95 -60.98 20.47
CA TRP A 308 9.71 -59.73 20.40
C TRP A 308 9.86 -59.14 21.80
N GLY A 309 10.97 -58.46 22.07
CA GLY A 309 11.21 -57.81 23.37
C GLY A 309 12.12 -56.59 23.26
N ALA A 310 11.99 -55.68 24.22
CA ALA A 310 12.90 -54.55 24.40
C ALA A 310 14.16 -54.98 25.21
N TRP A 311 15.32 -54.39 24.91
CA TRP A 311 16.59 -54.70 25.60
C TRP A 311 16.90 -53.74 26.78
N ASP A 312 16.07 -52.70 26.94
CA ASP A 312 16.21 -51.55 27.86
C ASP A 312 14.79 -51.08 28.28
N ASP A 313 14.66 -50.27 29.33
CA ASP A 313 13.39 -49.68 29.84
C ASP A 313 12.69 -48.70 28.86
N ASP A 314 13.05 -48.70 27.56
CA ASP A 314 12.56 -47.79 26.52
C ASP A 314 11.57 -48.51 25.58
N GLY A 315 10.50 -49.09 26.13
CA GLY A 315 9.51 -49.91 25.39
C GLY A 315 8.78 -49.20 24.24
N PHE A 316 7.91 -49.92 23.53
CA PHE A 316 7.18 -49.38 22.37
C PHE A 316 5.88 -48.66 22.77
N GLY A 317 5.79 -47.36 22.45
CA GLY A 317 4.59 -46.51 22.56
C GLY A 317 4.43 -45.80 23.91
N GLU A 318 4.09 -44.50 23.92
CA GLU A 318 3.87 -43.71 25.15
C GLU A 318 2.38 -43.58 25.53
N GLN A 319 1.46 -43.56 24.55
CA GLN A 319 0.01 -43.44 24.80
C GLN A 319 -0.85 -44.12 23.72
N SER A 320 -0.45 -44.10 22.45
CA SER A 320 -0.98 -44.99 21.42
C SER A 320 0.02 -45.09 20.26
N ALA A 321 0.09 -46.24 19.60
CA ALA A 321 1.04 -46.48 18.51
C ALA A 321 0.59 -47.62 17.61
N ASN A 322 0.85 -47.49 16.30
CA ASN A 322 0.64 -48.56 15.32
C ASN A 322 1.98 -49.04 14.76
N ALA A 323 2.11 -50.34 14.55
CA ALA A 323 3.26 -50.92 13.86
C ALA A 323 2.87 -52.13 13.02
N ASP A 324 3.17 -52.04 11.71
CA ASP A 324 3.06 -53.17 10.80
C ASP A 324 4.32 -54.03 10.86
N PHE A 325 4.12 -55.34 10.81
CA PHE A 325 5.21 -56.30 10.80
C PHE A 325 4.85 -57.53 9.96
N THR A 326 5.87 -58.25 9.56
CA THR A 326 5.73 -59.45 8.73
C THR A 326 6.35 -60.66 9.42
N VAL A 327 5.68 -61.80 9.29
CA VAL A 327 6.20 -63.08 9.75
C VAL A 327 6.31 -64.01 8.55
N ASN A 328 7.54 -64.42 8.22
CA ASN A 328 7.80 -65.37 7.16
C ASN A 328 7.50 -66.78 7.67
N VAL A 329 6.59 -67.49 7.00
CA VAL A 329 6.15 -68.83 7.39
C VAL A 329 6.24 -69.82 6.24
N THR A 330 6.51 -71.08 6.56
CA THR A 330 6.32 -72.23 5.67
C THR A 330 5.03 -72.95 6.07
N ILE A 331 4.09 -73.08 5.13
CA ILE A 331 2.79 -73.73 5.37
C ILE A 331 2.79 -75.14 4.75
N ALA A 332 2.42 -76.15 5.54
CA ALA A 332 2.37 -77.54 5.09
C ALA A 332 1.27 -77.79 4.03
N ASP A 333 1.52 -78.73 3.11
CA ASP A 333 0.53 -79.15 2.12
C ASP A 333 -0.74 -79.70 2.78
N GLY A 334 -1.91 -79.16 2.41
CA GLY A 334 -3.22 -79.63 2.86
C GLY A 334 -3.89 -78.78 3.95
N ILE A 335 -3.28 -77.65 4.34
CA ILE A 335 -3.95 -76.61 5.16
C ILE A 335 -4.92 -75.84 4.24
N SER A 336 -6.19 -75.72 4.65
CA SER A 336 -7.26 -75.04 3.91
C SER A 336 -8.30 -74.47 4.87
N GLY A 337 -9.00 -73.42 4.43
CA GLY A 337 -10.00 -72.71 5.24
C GLY A 337 -9.43 -71.84 6.37
N PRO A 338 -10.28 -71.17 7.16
CA PRO A 338 -9.85 -70.20 8.17
C PRO A 338 -8.90 -70.80 9.22
N GLN A 339 -7.77 -70.15 9.48
CA GLN A 339 -6.78 -70.58 10.49
C GLN A 339 -6.72 -69.57 11.64
N THR A 340 -6.77 -70.05 12.88
CA THR A 340 -6.73 -69.20 14.08
C THR A 340 -5.31 -69.09 14.63
N PHE A 341 -4.87 -67.87 14.89
CA PHE A 341 -3.57 -67.51 15.45
C PHE A 341 -3.81 -66.88 16.82
N GLY A 342 -3.00 -67.22 17.82
CA GLY A 342 -3.05 -66.58 19.13
C GLY A 342 -1.97 -65.50 19.24
N TRP A 343 -2.26 -64.39 19.90
CA TRP A 343 -1.30 -63.32 20.14
C TRP A 343 -1.40 -62.79 21.57
N GLY A 344 -0.32 -62.18 22.05
CA GLY A 344 -0.30 -61.49 23.33
C GLY A 344 0.70 -60.35 23.38
N LEU A 345 0.36 -59.34 24.16
CA LEU A 345 1.14 -58.13 24.43
C LEU A 345 1.36 -58.03 25.94
N SER A 346 2.58 -57.70 26.34
CA SER A 346 2.96 -57.44 27.73
C SER A 346 3.48 -56.00 27.89
N GLY A 347 3.04 -55.35 28.95
CA GLY A 347 3.51 -54.04 29.38
C GLY A 347 4.64 -54.11 30.41
N ASP A 348 5.29 -52.97 30.65
CA ASP A 348 6.39 -52.79 31.61
C ASP A 348 5.99 -52.93 33.11
N SER A 349 4.72 -53.22 33.38
CA SER A 349 4.09 -53.44 34.68
C SER A 349 3.97 -52.18 35.55
N TRP A 350 3.87 -50.99 34.95
CA TRP A 350 3.84 -49.70 35.64
C TRP A 350 2.53 -48.91 35.42
N GLY A 351 1.53 -49.13 36.27
CA GLY A 351 0.21 -48.52 36.09
C GLY A 351 -0.89 -49.26 36.84
N GLY A 352 -2.14 -49.11 36.42
CA GLY A 352 -3.25 -49.96 36.89
C GLY A 352 -3.46 -51.21 36.02
N ASP A 353 -3.82 -52.35 36.63
CA ASP A 353 -4.16 -53.59 35.89
C ASP A 353 -5.29 -53.37 34.86
N PRO A 354 -5.31 -54.10 33.71
CA PRO A 354 -4.43 -55.22 33.37
C PRO A 354 -3.18 -54.81 32.56
N HIS A 355 -2.00 -55.31 32.94
CA HIS A 355 -0.71 -55.06 32.24
C HIS A 355 -0.44 -55.99 31.05
N ASP A 356 -1.28 -57.01 30.83
CA ASP A 356 -1.14 -57.99 29.77
C ASP A 356 -2.48 -58.15 29.03
N VAL A 357 -2.43 -58.16 27.69
CA VAL A 357 -3.60 -58.39 26.83
C VAL A 357 -3.29 -59.52 25.85
N ASN A 358 -4.21 -60.49 25.73
CA ASN A 358 -4.08 -61.60 24.80
C ASN A 358 -5.34 -61.73 23.94
N GLY A 359 -5.18 -62.14 22.70
CA GLY A 359 -6.28 -62.32 21.76
C GLY A 359 -6.01 -63.41 20.74
N THR A 360 -6.98 -63.61 19.84
CA THR A 360 -6.84 -64.51 18.70
C THR A 360 -7.34 -63.83 17.44
N LEU A 361 -6.69 -64.09 16.31
CA LEU A 361 -7.12 -63.60 14.99
C LEU A 361 -7.28 -64.79 14.03
N VAL A 362 -8.04 -64.60 12.94
CA VAL A 362 -8.30 -65.63 11.93
C VAL A 362 -7.91 -65.14 10.54
N ILE A 363 -7.21 -65.96 9.76
CA ILE A 363 -6.80 -65.66 8.37
C ILE A 363 -7.42 -66.68 7.41
N ASN A 364 -7.96 -66.23 6.27
CA ASN A 364 -8.70 -67.07 5.30
C ASN A 364 -7.85 -67.44 4.05
N GLU A 365 -8.42 -68.24 3.15
CA GLU A 365 -7.84 -68.71 1.86
C GLU A 365 -8.69 -68.19 0.67
N THR A 366 -8.08 -67.75 -0.44
CA THR A 366 -8.76 -66.89 -1.46
C THR A 366 -9.55 -67.62 -2.58
N SER A 367 -10.86 -67.33 -2.76
CA SER A 367 -11.69 -67.43 -4.01
C SER A 367 -13.07 -66.72 -3.86
N PHE A 368 -13.66 -66.16 -4.95
CA PHE A 368 -14.99 -65.45 -4.91
C PHE A 368 -16.18 -66.44 -4.82
N ASN A 369 -17.08 -66.22 -3.84
CA ASN A 369 -18.18 -67.07 -3.42
C ASN A 369 -19.55 -66.33 -3.40
N GLU A 370 -20.63 -67.06 -3.14
CA GLU A 370 -21.94 -66.45 -2.83
C GLU A 370 -21.77 -65.46 -1.65
N TYR A 371 -22.39 -64.27 -1.75
CA TYR A 371 -22.34 -63.15 -0.79
C TYR A 371 -21.16 -62.17 -0.90
N ASP A 372 -20.33 -62.22 -1.94
CA ASP A 372 -19.24 -61.24 -2.12
C ASP A 372 -19.75 -59.82 -2.37
N PHE A 373 -19.11 -58.80 -1.79
CA PHE A 373 -19.47 -57.39 -1.99
C PHE A 373 -19.18 -56.92 -3.43
N MET A 374 -20.15 -56.23 -4.03
CA MET A 374 -20.13 -55.79 -5.42
C MET A 374 -20.14 -54.26 -5.60
N GLY A 375 -20.33 -53.47 -4.52
CA GLY A 375 -20.47 -52.00 -4.56
C GLY A 375 -21.84 -51.52 -4.06
N TYR A 376 -22.18 -50.25 -4.33
CA TYR A 376 -23.40 -49.58 -3.88
C TYR A 376 -24.36 -49.24 -5.03
N SER A 377 -25.65 -49.35 -4.77
CA SER A 377 -26.74 -48.92 -5.64
C SER A 377 -27.34 -47.63 -5.09
N VAL A 378 -27.46 -46.60 -5.93
CA VAL A 378 -27.86 -45.25 -5.55
C VAL A 378 -29.21 -44.90 -6.16
N PHE A 379 -30.07 -44.19 -5.42
CA PHE A 379 -31.46 -43.91 -5.76
C PHE A 379 -31.79 -42.42 -5.60
N LEU A 380 -32.61 -41.87 -6.50
CA LEU A 380 -33.27 -40.57 -6.38
C LEU A 380 -34.79 -40.78 -6.47
N ASP A 381 -35.54 -40.38 -5.46
CA ASP A 381 -37.00 -40.57 -5.34
C ASP A 381 -37.41 -42.03 -5.60
N GLY A 382 -36.61 -42.97 -5.09
CA GLY A 382 -36.79 -44.41 -5.26
C GLY A 382 -36.43 -44.97 -6.65
N VAL A 383 -35.87 -44.16 -7.55
CA VAL A 383 -35.40 -44.57 -8.88
C VAL A 383 -33.89 -44.80 -8.87
N LEU A 384 -33.45 -45.99 -9.26
CA LEU A 384 -32.03 -46.35 -9.37
C LEU A 384 -31.30 -45.47 -10.40
N GLN A 385 -30.16 -44.91 -10.03
CA GLN A 385 -29.35 -44.02 -10.87
C GLN A 385 -28.15 -44.69 -11.53
N ASN A 386 -27.66 -45.82 -11.00
CA ASN A 386 -26.50 -46.53 -11.55
C ASN A 386 -26.82 -47.95 -12.00
N ASP A 387 -26.46 -48.29 -13.25
CA ASP A 387 -26.67 -49.62 -13.84
C ASP A 387 -25.76 -50.71 -13.24
N VAL A 388 -24.60 -50.31 -12.70
CA VAL A 388 -23.61 -51.17 -12.03
C VAL A 388 -23.31 -50.58 -10.66
N ALA A 389 -23.28 -51.44 -9.65
CA ALA A 389 -22.95 -51.05 -8.29
C ALA A 389 -21.58 -50.33 -8.25
N THR A 390 -21.56 -49.12 -7.70
CA THR A 390 -20.36 -48.27 -7.65
C THR A 390 -19.56 -48.56 -6.39
N PRO A 391 -18.22 -48.64 -6.44
CA PRO A 391 -17.41 -48.72 -5.22
C PRO A 391 -17.29 -47.38 -4.49
N SER A 392 -17.71 -46.27 -5.13
CA SER A 392 -17.62 -44.92 -4.55
C SER A 392 -18.53 -44.78 -3.31
N LEU A 393 -18.11 -43.93 -2.37
CA LEU A 393 -18.80 -43.59 -1.12
C LEU A 393 -19.60 -42.28 -1.21
N LEU A 394 -19.63 -41.66 -2.39
CA LEU A 394 -20.41 -40.48 -2.68
C LEU A 394 -21.08 -40.56 -4.05
N TRP A 395 -22.14 -39.78 -4.23
CA TRP A 395 -22.83 -39.63 -5.49
C TRP A 395 -23.41 -38.22 -5.64
N VAL A 396 -23.09 -37.55 -6.74
CA VAL A 396 -23.61 -36.22 -7.07
C VAL A 396 -24.86 -36.34 -7.95
N PHE A 397 -25.92 -35.65 -7.56
CA PHE A 397 -27.14 -35.48 -8.34
C PHE A 397 -27.19 -34.03 -8.81
N ASP A 398 -27.01 -33.81 -10.11
CA ASP A 398 -27.04 -32.49 -10.75
C ASP A 398 -28.35 -32.24 -11.50
N GLY A 399 -28.65 -30.96 -11.80
CA GLY A 399 -29.84 -30.55 -12.56
C GLY A 399 -31.13 -30.64 -11.74
N LEU A 400 -31.01 -30.55 -10.42
CA LEU A 400 -32.13 -30.51 -9.49
C LEU A 400 -32.71 -29.09 -9.41
N THR A 401 -33.98 -28.97 -9.01
CA THR A 401 -34.61 -27.68 -8.79
C THR A 401 -34.39 -27.22 -7.35
N ASN A 402 -33.84 -26.03 -7.15
CA ASN A 402 -33.70 -25.43 -5.82
C ASN A 402 -35.04 -25.33 -5.08
N LEU A 403 -34.99 -25.45 -3.75
CA LEU A 403 -36.12 -25.41 -2.83
C LEU A 403 -37.15 -26.55 -3.01
N VAL A 404 -36.80 -27.60 -3.76
CA VAL A 404 -37.58 -28.83 -3.90
C VAL A 404 -36.90 -29.94 -3.10
N ASP A 405 -37.66 -30.60 -2.23
CA ASP A 405 -37.18 -31.77 -1.47
C ASP A 405 -37.03 -32.99 -2.39
N TYR A 406 -35.88 -33.64 -2.33
CA TYR A 406 -35.57 -34.91 -3.00
C TYR A 406 -35.24 -35.99 -1.97
N GLU A 407 -35.67 -37.23 -2.21
CA GLU A 407 -35.30 -38.40 -1.39
C GLU A 407 -34.11 -39.12 -2.04
N LEU A 408 -32.95 -39.06 -1.39
CA LEU A 408 -31.71 -39.68 -1.85
C LEU A 408 -31.50 -41.00 -1.10
N GLY A 409 -31.21 -42.09 -1.81
CA GLY A 409 -31.10 -43.42 -1.21
C GLY A 409 -29.85 -44.18 -1.63
N VAL A 410 -29.35 -45.05 -0.76
CA VAL A 410 -28.24 -45.96 -1.07
C VAL A 410 -28.40 -47.34 -0.43
N ALA A 411 -27.98 -48.39 -1.14
CA ALA A 411 -27.97 -49.77 -0.67
C ALA A 411 -26.69 -50.51 -1.08
N ALA A 412 -26.21 -51.44 -0.25
CA ALA A 412 -25.06 -52.29 -0.56
C ALA A 412 -25.50 -53.47 -1.43
N SER A 413 -24.73 -53.78 -2.48
CA SER A 413 -24.98 -54.87 -3.43
C SER A 413 -23.95 -55.99 -3.26
N HIS A 414 -24.40 -57.25 -3.29
CA HIS A 414 -23.57 -58.44 -3.12
C HIS A 414 -23.91 -59.53 -4.16
N PHE A 415 -22.93 -60.34 -4.54
CA PHE A 415 -23.06 -61.41 -5.53
C PHE A 415 -23.95 -62.56 -5.01
N PRO A 416 -24.78 -63.20 -5.87
CA PRO A 416 -25.03 -62.86 -7.26
C PRO A 416 -26.04 -61.73 -7.46
N SER A 417 -26.90 -61.44 -6.48
CA SER A 417 -27.97 -60.42 -6.58
C SER A 417 -28.59 -60.06 -5.21
N TYR A 418 -27.84 -60.12 -4.11
CA TYR A 418 -28.33 -59.70 -2.79
C TYR A 418 -28.16 -58.20 -2.62
N SER A 419 -29.10 -57.54 -1.94
CA SER A 419 -29.04 -56.11 -1.64
C SER A 419 -29.51 -55.85 -0.21
N SER A 420 -28.90 -54.88 0.46
CA SER A 420 -29.32 -54.47 1.80
C SER A 420 -30.61 -53.65 1.74
N ASP A 421 -31.19 -53.35 2.90
CA ASP A 421 -32.21 -52.31 2.98
C ASP A 421 -31.62 -50.97 2.48
N THR A 422 -32.43 -50.19 1.75
CA THR A 422 -32.04 -48.84 1.30
C THR A 422 -32.14 -47.86 2.46
N ILE A 423 -31.06 -47.13 2.71
CA ILE A 423 -31.05 -46.01 3.66
C ILE A 423 -31.24 -44.73 2.87
N THR A 424 -32.16 -43.88 3.33
CA THR A 424 -32.58 -42.66 2.63
C THR A 424 -32.39 -41.42 3.50
N VAL A 425 -32.02 -40.30 2.86
CA VAL A 425 -31.99 -38.95 3.43
C VAL A 425 -32.82 -38.03 2.53
N VAL A 426 -33.45 -37.00 3.11
CA VAL A 426 -34.21 -36.00 2.37
C VAL A 426 -33.47 -34.66 2.46
N ALA A 427 -33.23 -34.02 1.32
CA ALA A 427 -32.60 -32.71 1.24
C ALA A 427 -33.16 -31.89 0.07
N ALA A 428 -33.04 -30.57 0.14
CA ALA A 428 -33.44 -29.65 -0.91
C ALA A 428 -32.25 -28.77 -1.32
N PRO A 429 -31.89 -28.70 -2.62
CA PRO A 429 -30.89 -27.76 -3.12
C PRO A 429 -31.28 -26.30 -2.79
N GLN A 430 -30.32 -25.40 -2.64
CA GLN A 430 -30.54 -23.99 -2.27
C GLN A 430 -29.85 -23.05 -3.25
N TYR A 431 -30.38 -21.83 -3.42
CA TYR A 431 -29.69 -20.78 -4.17
C TYR A 431 -28.46 -20.33 -3.39
N LEU A 432 -27.27 -20.46 -4.00
CA LEU A 432 -26.02 -19.96 -3.42
C LEU A 432 -25.52 -18.71 -4.12
N PHE A 433 -25.87 -18.55 -5.40
CA PHE A 433 -25.45 -17.42 -6.23
C PHE A 433 -26.63 -16.62 -6.80
N GLY A 434 -26.34 -15.44 -7.35
CA GLY A 434 -27.28 -14.62 -8.12
C GLY A 434 -26.66 -14.15 -9.44
N ASP A 435 -27.51 -13.63 -10.33
CA ASP A 435 -27.12 -13.26 -11.70
C ASP A 435 -27.40 -11.79 -12.00
N ILE A 436 -26.64 -11.21 -12.93
CA ILE A 436 -26.92 -9.91 -13.53
C ILE A 436 -27.12 -10.10 -15.03
N VAL A 437 -28.16 -9.49 -15.58
CA VAL A 437 -28.43 -9.44 -17.02
C VAL A 437 -28.70 -7.99 -17.45
N GLY A 438 -28.55 -7.70 -18.72
CA GLY A 438 -28.92 -6.39 -19.24
C GLY A 438 -28.65 -6.26 -20.72
N VAL A 439 -28.89 -5.06 -21.26
CA VAL A 439 -28.45 -4.69 -22.60
C VAL A 439 -27.53 -3.47 -22.56
N VAL A 440 -26.50 -3.48 -23.42
CA VAL A 440 -25.66 -2.32 -23.70
C VAL A 440 -26.20 -1.62 -24.94
N LEU A 441 -26.54 -0.34 -24.80
CA LEU A 441 -27.18 0.48 -25.83
C LEU A 441 -26.28 1.66 -26.23
N ASP A 442 -26.51 2.20 -27.42
CA ASP A 442 -25.97 3.48 -27.86
C ASP A 442 -26.88 4.66 -27.42
N PRO A 443 -26.49 5.93 -27.63
CA PRO A 443 -27.32 7.09 -27.25
C PRO A 443 -28.66 7.19 -27.99
N ASN A 444 -28.82 6.52 -29.13
CA ASN A 444 -30.10 6.44 -29.86
C ASN A 444 -31.01 5.32 -29.33
N GLY A 445 -30.49 4.46 -28.44
CA GLY A 445 -31.18 3.31 -27.88
C GLY A 445 -31.07 2.04 -28.73
N ASP A 446 -30.15 2.00 -29.70
CA ASP A 446 -29.86 0.80 -30.48
C ASP A 446 -28.84 -0.10 -29.73
N PRO A 447 -28.98 -1.43 -29.80
CA PRO A 447 -28.08 -2.35 -29.10
C PRO A 447 -26.66 -2.35 -29.68
N LEU A 448 -25.67 -2.40 -28.79
CA LEU A 448 -24.25 -2.41 -29.15
C LEU A 448 -23.69 -3.83 -29.05
N ASP A 449 -23.22 -4.36 -30.17
CA ASP A 449 -22.41 -5.58 -30.24
C ASP A 449 -20.99 -5.34 -29.68
N SER A 450 -20.33 -6.39 -29.20
CA SER A 450 -18.91 -6.39 -28.82
C SER A 450 -18.54 -5.38 -27.72
N ALA A 451 -19.49 -5.03 -26.86
CA ALA A 451 -19.20 -4.38 -25.59
C ALA A 451 -18.84 -5.43 -24.53
N VAL A 452 -17.72 -5.23 -23.84
CA VAL A 452 -17.27 -6.07 -22.73
C VAL A 452 -17.89 -5.54 -21.45
N VAL A 453 -18.53 -6.42 -20.68
CA VAL A 453 -19.17 -6.10 -19.40
C VAL A 453 -18.51 -6.90 -18.29
N ASP A 454 -18.05 -6.24 -17.23
CA ASP A 454 -17.39 -6.84 -16.05
C ASP A 454 -18.15 -6.49 -14.77
N ALA A 455 -18.33 -7.48 -13.89
CA ALA A 455 -18.66 -7.23 -12.49
C ALA A 455 -17.90 -8.20 -11.57
N GLY A 456 -16.96 -7.67 -10.79
CA GLY A 456 -16.24 -8.46 -9.78
C GLY A 456 -15.43 -9.62 -10.37
N GLY A 457 -14.87 -9.45 -11.57
CA GLY A 457 -14.05 -10.45 -12.26
C GLY A 457 -14.84 -11.46 -13.11
N VAL A 458 -16.18 -11.41 -13.07
CA VAL A 458 -17.03 -12.13 -14.03
C VAL A 458 -17.27 -11.24 -15.24
N VAL A 459 -16.95 -11.74 -16.43
CA VAL A 459 -16.96 -10.96 -17.68
C VAL A 459 -17.84 -11.62 -18.73
N ASP A 460 -18.59 -10.81 -19.47
CA ASP A 460 -19.30 -11.21 -20.69
C ASP A 460 -19.07 -10.20 -21.83
N THR A 461 -19.33 -10.61 -23.07
CA THR A 461 -19.25 -9.73 -24.25
C THR A 461 -20.54 -9.79 -25.04
N THR A 462 -21.17 -8.64 -25.22
CA THR A 462 -22.50 -8.55 -25.86
C THR A 462 -22.49 -9.01 -27.30
N GLY A 463 -23.55 -9.71 -27.73
CA GLY A 463 -23.79 -10.01 -29.15
C GLY A 463 -24.51 -8.88 -29.89
N ALA A 464 -24.96 -9.15 -31.11
CA ALA A 464 -25.67 -8.17 -31.96
C ALA A 464 -27.02 -7.64 -31.38
N ASP A 465 -27.55 -8.30 -30.35
CA ASP A 465 -28.72 -7.88 -29.58
C ASP A 465 -28.37 -7.03 -28.34
N GLY A 466 -27.08 -6.78 -28.10
CA GLY A 466 -26.57 -5.97 -27.01
C GLY A 466 -26.68 -6.63 -25.63
N ALA A 467 -27.17 -7.87 -25.55
CA ALA A 467 -27.45 -8.54 -24.29
C ALA A 467 -26.18 -9.09 -23.64
N TYR A 468 -26.11 -9.04 -22.32
CA TYR A 468 -25.07 -9.68 -21.52
C TYR A 468 -25.67 -10.46 -20.32
N LEU A 469 -24.93 -11.45 -19.83
CA LEU A 469 -25.24 -12.28 -18.66
C LEU A 469 -23.98 -12.53 -17.83
N LEU A 470 -24.01 -12.09 -16.57
CA LEU A 470 -23.01 -12.40 -15.56
C LEU A 470 -23.64 -13.41 -14.57
N TRP A 471 -23.22 -14.67 -14.65
CA TRP A 471 -23.75 -15.77 -13.83
C TRP A 471 -22.81 -16.10 -12.66
N ASN A 472 -23.41 -16.55 -11.55
CA ASN A 472 -22.81 -17.16 -10.38
C ASN A 472 -22.07 -16.15 -9.50
N LEU A 473 -22.65 -14.96 -9.37
CA LEU A 473 -22.11 -13.93 -8.49
C LEU A 473 -22.50 -14.27 -7.05
N ASN A 474 -21.50 -14.22 -6.16
CA ASN A 474 -21.75 -14.29 -4.73
C ASN A 474 -22.67 -13.13 -4.28
N PRO A 475 -23.53 -13.31 -3.27
CA PRO A 475 -24.33 -12.21 -2.75
C PRO A 475 -23.47 -11.02 -2.29
N GLY A 476 -23.70 -9.84 -2.83
CA GLY A 476 -22.85 -8.67 -2.60
C GLY A 476 -23.22 -7.46 -3.47
N THR A 477 -22.53 -6.33 -3.26
CA THR A 477 -22.64 -5.15 -4.12
C THR A 477 -21.54 -5.18 -5.17
N TYR A 478 -21.91 -5.04 -6.43
CA TYR A 478 -20.99 -5.05 -7.56
C TYR A 478 -21.08 -3.74 -8.36
N THR A 479 -19.94 -3.25 -8.83
CA THR A 479 -19.88 -2.22 -9.87
C THR A 479 -19.84 -2.91 -11.23
N VAL A 480 -20.93 -2.83 -11.98
CA VAL A 480 -21.04 -3.37 -13.33
C VAL A 480 -20.48 -2.34 -14.31
N LYS A 481 -19.39 -2.67 -15.00
CA LYS A 481 -18.71 -1.78 -15.95
C LYS A 481 -18.90 -2.30 -17.37
N ALA A 482 -19.28 -1.43 -18.31
CA ALA A 482 -19.31 -1.75 -19.73
C ALA A 482 -18.32 -0.88 -20.51
N GLN A 483 -17.62 -1.48 -21.46
CA GLN A 483 -16.68 -0.81 -22.34
C GLN A 483 -16.75 -1.37 -23.76
N ARG A 484 -16.52 -0.51 -24.75
CA ARG A 484 -16.43 -0.90 -26.17
C ARG A 484 -15.48 0.05 -26.88
N HIS A 485 -14.64 -0.48 -27.77
CA HIS A 485 -13.75 0.34 -28.59
C HIS A 485 -14.53 1.43 -29.36
N GLY A 486 -14.04 2.67 -29.32
CA GLY A 486 -14.70 3.86 -29.88
C GLY A 486 -15.84 4.45 -29.04
N PHE A 487 -16.07 3.92 -27.83
CA PHE A 487 -17.07 4.41 -26.88
C PHE A 487 -16.45 4.69 -25.51
N GLU A 488 -17.03 5.64 -24.79
CA GLU A 488 -16.76 5.89 -23.37
C GLU A 488 -17.30 4.75 -22.50
N PHE A 489 -16.47 4.24 -21.58
CA PHE A 489 -16.93 3.28 -20.59
C PHE A 489 -18.02 3.90 -19.69
N THR A 490 -18.92 3.05 -19.19
CA THR A 490 -19.99 3.40 -18.24
C THR A 490 -20.05 2.35 -17.13
N ASP A 491 -20.53 2.73 -15.95
CA ASP A 491 -20.67 1.83 -14.82
C ASP A 491 -21.91 2.10 -13.98
N ALA A 492 -22.38 1.08 -13.25
CA ALA A 492 -23.51 1.15 -12.35
C ALA A 492 -23.37 0.17 -11.17
N GLU A 493 -23.80 0.58 -9.97
CA GLU A 493 -23.84 -0.31 -8.81
C GLU A 493 -25.10 -1.19 -8.80
N VAL A 494 -24.91 -2.49 -8.60
CA VAL A 494 -25.97 -3.48 -8.49
C VAL A 494 -25.78 -4.31 -7.22
N VAL A 495 -26.84 -4.46 -6.43
CA VAL A 495 -26.84 -5.33 -5.24
C VAL A 495 -27.44 -6.68 -5.62
N VAL A 496 -26.60 -7.71 -5.61
CA VAL A 496 -26.96 -9.09 -5.95
C VAL A 496 -27.26 -9.87 -4.67
N VAL A 497 -28.36 -10.61 -4.67
CA VAL A 497 -28.68 -11.61 -3.64
C VAL A 497 -28.86 -12.97 -4.28
N ALA A 498 -28.62 -14.05 -3.52
CA ALA A 498 -28.84 -15.40 -4.04
C ALA A 498 -30.33 -15.62 -4.35
N GLY A 499 -30.63 -16.09 -5.56
CA GLY A 499 -32.01 -16.28 -5.99
C GLY A 499 -32.18 -16.63 -7.47
N PRO A 500 -33.41 -16.98 -7.88
CA PRO A 500 -33.72 -17.41 -9.24
C PRO A 500 -33.80 -16.29 -10.28
N ASP A 501 -34.00 -15.06 -9.83
CA ASP A 501 -34.24 -13.91 -10.70
C ASP A 501 -32.94 -13.16 -10.91
N ALA A 502 -32.54 -12.99 -12.17
CA ALA A 502 -31.41 -12.13 -12.52
C ALA A 502 -31.75 -10.66 -12.32
N TYR A 503 -30.79 -9.89 -11.83
CA TYR A 503 -30.88 -8.45 -11.69
C TYR A 503 -30.67 -7.78 -13.05
N VAL A 504 -31.65 -6.97 -13.47
CA VAL A 504 -31.58 -6.27 -14.76
C VAL A 504 -30.86 -4.94 -14.60
N GLN A 505 -29.75 -4.76 -15.31
CA GLN A 505 -29.01 -3.50 -15.37
C GLN A 505 -28.71 -3.14 -16.84
N ASP A 506 -29.47 -2.20 -17.41
CA ASP A 506 -29.16 -1.71 -18.76
C ASP A 506 -28.10 -0.62 -18.68
N LEU A 507 -27.18 -0.60 -19.64
CA LEU A 507 -26.07 0.35 -19.73
C LEU A 507 -26.12 1.07 -21.07
N THR A 508 -25.73 2.35 -21.10
CA THR A 508 -25.67 3.13 -22.34
C THR A 508 -24.26 3.67 -22.52
N LEU A 509 -23.59 3.26 -23.60
CA LEU A 509 -22.26 3.76 -23.95
C LEU A 509 -22.41 4.94 -24.90
N GLN A 510 -21.72 6.03 -24.59
CA GLN A 510 -21.61 7.18 -25.49
C GLN A 510 -20.39 6.98 -26.41
N PRO A 511 -20.40 7.41 -27.69
CA PRO A 511 -19.17 7.47 -28.48
C PRO A 511 -18.08 8.26 -27.73
N ALA A 512 -16.83 7.83 -27.89
CA ALA A 512 -15.70 8.55 -27.37
C ALA A 512 -15.62 9.92 -28.07
N LEU A 513 -15.71 10.99 -27.27
CA LEU A 513 -15.69 12.36 -27.75
C LEU A 513 -14.49 13.06 -27.16
N ALA A 514 -13.73 13.73 -28.02
CA ALA A 514 -12.57 14.49 -27.60
C ALA A 514 -12.94 15.55 -26.55
N ARG A 515 -12.24 15.52 -25.41
CA ARG A 515 -12.51 16.38 -24.25
C ARG A 515 -11.69 17.67 -24.30
N ALA A 516 -12.14 18.67 -23.55
CA ALA A 516 -11.28 19.82 -23.23
C ALA A 516 -10.12 19.35 -22.34
N ASN A 517 -8.90 19.82 -22.62
CA ASN A 517 -7.69 19.39 -21.91
C ASN A 517 -6.94 20.60 -21.34
N GLY A 518 -6.14 20.37 -20.29
CA GLY A 518 -5.26 21.39 -19.70
C GLY A 518 -6.02 22.62 -19.22
N VAL A 519 -7.10 22.43 -18.46
CA VAL A 519 -7.84 23.54 -17.87
C VAL A 519 -6.96 24.20 -16.82
N VAL A 520 -6.80 25.51 -16.91
CA VAL A 520 -6.06 26.35 -15.96
C VAL A 520 -7.04 27.37 -15.39
N ALA A 521 -6.98 27.59 -14.08
CA ALA A 521 -7.76 28.58 -13.37
C ALA A 521 -6.84 29.61 -12.71
N GLU A 522 -7.10 30.90 -12.95
CA GLU A 522 -6.37 32.02 -12.36
C GLU A 522 -7.34 32.95 -11.63
N GLY A 523 -7.03 33.29 -10.38
CA GLY A 523 -7.85 34.18 -9.57
C GLY A 523 -7.68 35.64 -9.98
N GLY A 524 -8.78 36.37 -10.12
CA GLY A 524 -8.84 37.82 -10.26
C GLY A 524 -9.77 38.43 -9.20
N ASP A 525 -10.05 39.73 -9.31
CA ASP A 525 -10.94 40.41 -8.37
C ASP A 525 -12.41 40.06 -8.62
N SER A 526 -12.98 39.27 -7.70
CA SER A 526 -14.35 38.73 -7.80
C SER A 526 -14.59 37.92 -9.08
N GLU A 527 -13.53 37.36 -9.66
CA GLU A 527 -13.60 36.57 -10.88
C GLU A 527 -12.52 35.49 -10.95
N VAL A 528 -12.80 34.42 -11.69
CA VAL A 528 -11.82 33.37 -12.02
C VAL A 528 -11.69 33.29 -13.53
N TYR A 529 -10.47 33.47 -14.04
CA TYR A 529 -10.11 33.31 -15.43
C TYR A 529 -9.82 31.83 -15.70
N LEU A 530 -10.46 31.28 -16.73
CA LEU A 530 -10.31 29.90 -17.15
C LEU A 530 -9.80 29.85 -18.59
N SER A 531 -8.81 29.01 -18.82
CA SER A 531 -8.33 28.69 -20.18
C SER A 531 -8.07 27.20 -20.33
N TRP A 532 -8.20 26.68 -21.55
CA TRP A 532 -7.97 25.27 -21.86
C TRP A 532 -7.48 25.07 -23.30
N LYS A 533 -7.11 23.84 -23.64
CA LYS A 533 -6.61 23.44 -24.96
C LYS A 533 -7.75 22.88 -25.84
N MET A 534 -7.63 23.07 -27.16
CA MET A 534 -8.61 22.55 -28.12
C MET A 534 -8.58 21.00 -28.19
N PRO A 535 -9.74 20.33 -28.22
CA PRO A 535 -9.80 18.87 -28.37
C PRO A 535 -9.35 18.38 -29.76
N GLY A 536 -8.40 17.43 -29.82
CA GLY A 536 -7.91 16.78 -31.06
C GLY A 536 -8.80 15.64 -31.56
N GLY A 537 -8.75 15.30 -32.86
CA GLY A 537 -9.48 14.15 -33.41
C GLY A 537 -8.92 12.81 -32.92
N GLU A 538 -9.73 11.76 -32.88
CA GLU A 538 -9.28 10.42 -32.52
C GLU A 538 -8.47 9.80 -33.66
N THR A 539 -7.23 9.40 -33.37
CA THR A 539 -6.33 8.70 -34.27
C THR A 539 -5.30 7.94 -33.45
N GLU A 540 -4.63 6.96 -34.06
CA GLU A 540 -3.36 6.49 -33.50
C GLU A 540 -2.32 7.61 -33.59
N TYR A 541 -1.61 7.82 -32.50
CA TYR A 541 -0.46 8.68 -32.43
C TYR A 541 0.65 8.10 -31.55
N ASP A 542 1.89 8.26 -31.99
CA ASP A 542 3.06 7.91 -31.19
C ASP A 542 3.39 9.04 -30.21
N LEU A 543 3.77 8.71 -28.98
CA LEU A 543 4.35 9.63 -28.00
C LEU A 543 5.73 9.10 -27.60
N PHE A 544 6.74 9.95 -27.67
CA PHE A 544 8.13 9.66 -27.31
C PHE A 544 8.84 10.96 -26.94
N TYR A 545 9.98 10.83 -26.25
CA TYR A 545 10.73 11.97 -25.72
C TYR A 545 12.20 11.99 -26.14
N TYR A 546 12.60 11.19 -27.14
CA TYR A 546 13.97 11.10 -27.65
C TYR A 546 14.06 11.51 -29.13
N ASP A 547 15.24 11.89 -29.64
CA ASP A 547 15.42 12.50 -30.98
C ASP A 547 15.77 11.52 -32.13
N ASP A 548 15.49 10.24 -31.91
CA ASP A 548 15.89 9.07 -32.71
C ASP A 548 17.40 8.75 -32.73
N PHE A 549 18.25 9.47 -31.97
CA PHE A 549 19.67 9.14 -31.77
C PHE A 549 19.97 8.75 -30.31
N PHE A 550 20.24 7.48 -30.07
CA PHE A 550 20.65 7.00 -28.75
C PHE A 550 22.18 7.08 -28.57
N ASP A 551 22.65 8.00 -27.73
CA ASP A 551 24.07 8.24 -27.46
C ASP A 551 24.67 7.32 -26.38
N ALA A 552 23.82 6.77 -25.49
CA ALA A 552 24.24 6.03 -24.31
C ALA A 552 23.29 4.87 -23.97
N GLN A 553 23.66 4.06 -23.00
CA GLN A 553 22.80 3.00 -22.46
C GLN A 553 22.79 3.10 -20.94
N LEU A 554 21.63 2.87 -20.34
CA LEU A 554 21.49 2.67 -18.90
C LEU A 554 21.14 1.21 -18.66
N GLY A 555 21.79 0.58 -17.70
CA GLY A 555 21.56 -0.84 -17.48
C GLY A 555 21.83 -1.32 -16.09
N CYS A 556 21.15 -2.39 -15.73
CA CYS A 556 21.14 -2.99 -14.41
C CYS A 556 20.83 -4.49 -14.52
N GLY A 557 21.19 -5.23 -13.49
CA GLY A 557 20.79 -6.62 -13.32
C GLY A 557 20.41 -6.86 -11.86
N GLY A 558 19.52 -7.82 -11.62
CA GLY A 558 19.03 -8.11 -10.27
C GLY A 558 17.64 -7.53 -9.98
N GLY A 559 16.71 -7.56 -10.95
CA GLY A 559 15.31 -7.23 -10.72
C GLY A 559 15.01 -5.73 -10.73
N CYS A 560 15.77 -4.97 -11.50
CA CYS A 560 15.54 -3.54 -11.66
C CYS A 560 14.39 -3.23 -12.62
N GLU A 561 13.89 -2.00 -12.53
CA GLU A 561 12.82 -1.49 -13.39
C GLU A 561 13.18 -0.13 -13.95
N PHE A 562 12.93 0.06 -15.25
CA PHE A 562 13.03 1.35 -15.92
C PHE A 562 11.71 1.68 -16.59
N GLY A 563 11.33 2.95 -16.59
CA GLY A 563 10.10 3.35 -17.26
C GLY A 563 10.00 4.82 -17.57
N VAL A 564 8.95 5.16 -18.30
CA VAL A 564 8.68 6.50 -18.81
C VAL A 564 7.29 6.96 -18.38
N ARG A 565 7.18 8.21 -17.95
CA ARG A 565 5.92 8.92 -17.73
C ARG A 565 5.37 9.44 -19.07
N PHE A 566 4.25 8.88 -19.50
CA PHE A 566 3.50 9.34 -20.67
C PHE A 566 2.39 10.30 -20.22
N THR A 567 2.35 11.47 -20.87
CA THR A 567 1.29 12.46 -20.70
C THR A 567 0.56 12.61 -22.03
N PRO A 568 -0.51 11.85 -22.28
CA PRO A 568 -1.27 11.96 -23.52
C PRO A 568 -1.73 13.40 -23.80
N PRO A 569 -1.59 13.90 -25.04
CA PRO A 569 -2.07 15.22 -25.43
C PRO A 569 -3.60 15.33 -25.45
N GLY A 570 -4.31 14.20 -25.36
CA GLY A 570 -5.73 14.15 -25.10
C GLY A 570 -6.22 12.78 -24.66
N TYR A 571 -7.46 12.75 -24.19
CA TYR A 571 -8.06 11.62 -23.48
C TYR A 571 -9.49 11.33 -23.97
N PRO A 572 -9.96 10.06 -23.89
CA PRO A 572 -9.20 8.89 -23.45
C PRO A 572 -8.07 8.55 -24.44
N ALA A 573 -6.96 8.04 -23.91
CA ALA A 573 -5.82 7.57 -24.70
C ALA A 573 -5.58 6.09 -24.37
N GLU A 574 -5.94 5.22 -25.31
CA GLU A 574 -5.76 3.78 -25.23
C GLU A 574 -4.35 3.43 -25.70
N LEU A 575 -3.53 2.80 -24.86
CA LEU A 575 -2.22 2.34 -25.27
C LEU A 575 -2.37 1.09 -26.15
N THR A 576 -2.00 1.19 -27.42
CA THR A 576 -2.15 0.07 -28.37
C THR A 576 -0.85 -0.70 -28.56
N SER A 577 0.30 -0.03 -28.58
CA SER A 577 1.59 -0.70 -28.73
C SER A 577 2.74 0.05 -28.06
N LEU A 578 3.81 -0.68 -27.79
CA LEU A 578 5.05 -0.16 -27.24
C LEU A 578 6.22 -0.49 -28.16
N LEU A 579 7.09 0.49 -28.38
CA LEU A 579 8.39 0.28 -28.99
C LEU A 579 9.47 0.45 -27.92
N ILE A 580 10.18 -0.63 -27.60
CA ILE A 580 11.24 -0.64 -26.60
C ILE A 580 12.59 -0.80 -27.30
N SER A 581 13.48 0.17 -27.09
CA SER A 581 14.83 0.20 -27.63
C SER A 581 15.84 -0.24 -26.56
N VAL A 582 16.54 -1.35 -26.82
CA VAL A 582 17.61 -1.87 -25.96
C VAL A 582 18.93 -1.91 -26.69
N GLN A 583 20.03 -1.76 -25.94
CA GLN A 583 21.38 -1.90 -26.47
C GLN A 583 22.37 -2.32 -25.38
N GLY A 584 23.54 -2.78 -25.81
CA GLY A 584 24.66 -3.04 -24.91
C GLY A 584 24.83 -4.48 -24.45
N GLY A 585 24.16 -5.43 -25.09
CA GLY A 585 24.26 -6.85 -24.76
C GLY A 585 23.21 -7.29 -23.74
N ALA A 586 21.99 -6.75 -23.82
CA ALA A 586 20.88 -7.16 -22.96
C ALA A 586 20.67 -8.67 -23.02
N THR A 587 20.46 -9.33 -21.87
CA THR A 587 20.20 -10.78 -21.79
C THR A 587 18.90 -11.11 -21.08
N VAL A 588 17.95 -10.17 -21.08
CA VAL A 588 16.65 -10.31 -20.43
C VAL A 588 15.79 -11.30 -21.21
N ALA A 589 15.42 -12.41 -20.56
CA ALA A 589 14.70 -13.51 -21.20
C ALA A 589 13.21 -13.57 -20.85
N GLY A 590 12.77 -12.84 -19.84
CA GLY A 590 11.36 -12.84 -19.39
C GLY A 590 10.99 -11.59 -18.60
N ALA A 591 11.09 -10.42 -19.23
CA ALA A 591 10.64 -9.16 -18.67
C ALA A 591 9.11 -9.12 -18.52
N ASN A 592 8.63 -8.40 -17.52
CA ASN A 592 7.25 -7.94 -17.46
C ASN A 592 7.19 -6.47 -17.88
N ILE A 593 6.13 -6.10 -18.55
CA ILE A 593 5.79 -4.72 -18.86
C ILE A 593 4.52 -4.42 -18.08
N ILE A 594 4.61 -3.43 -17.21
CA ILE A 594 3.51 -3.01 -16.35
C ILE A 594 3.23 -1.53 -16.57
N ALA A 595 2.00 -1.11 -16.29
CA ALA A 595 1.63 0.29 -16.32
C ALA A 595 0.86 0.71 -15.07
N PHE A 596 1.15 1.91 -14.60
CA PHE A 596 0.42 2.57 -13.51
C PHE A 596 -0.39 3.72 -14.10
N LEU A 597 -1.65 3.82 -13.67
CA LEU A 597 -2.52 4.92 -14.07
C LEU A 597 -2.48 6.03 -13.01
N ASP A 598 -2.26 7.26 -13.43
CA ASP A 598 -2.33 8.44 -12.56
C ASP A 598 -3.29 9.49 -13.15
N PRO A 599 -4.61 9.33 -12.92
CA PRO A 599 -5.62 10.24 -13.44
C PRO A 599 -5.47 11.69 -12.94
N SER A 600 -4.75 11.89 -11.83
CA SER A 600 -4.54 13.18 -11.17
C SER A 600 -3.33 13.96 -11.71
N GLY A 601 -2.44 13.32 -12.46
CA GLY A 601 -1.22 13.93 -12.99
C GLY A 601 -0.24 14.34 -11.89
N SER A 602 -0.17 13.56 -10.82
CA SER A 602 0.69 13.79 -9.66
C SER A 602 2.17 13.66 -10.02
N ILE A 603 3.01 14.51 -9.42
CA ILE A 603 4.47 14.41 -9.54
C ILE A 603 5.09 13.38 -8.59
N ALA A 604 4.27 12.66 -7.81
CA ALA A 604 4.73 11.69 -6.82
C ALA A 604 5.29 10.39 -7.43
N GLY A 605 5.08 10.15 -8.73
CA GLY A 605 5.55 8.98 -9.44
C GLY A 605 4.52 7.85 -9.52
N PRO A 606 4.92 6.66 -10.01
CA PRO A 606 4.05 5.50 -10.10
C PRO A 606 3.50 5.11 -8.72
N THR A 607 2.18 5.09 -8.57
CA THR A 607 1.47 4.67 -7.35
C THR A 607 0.23 3.84 -7.71
N GLY A 608 -0.25 3.02 -6.78
CA GLY A 608 -1.39 2.12 -7.01
C GLY A 608 -1.02 0.75 -7.58
N ASP A 609 -2.03 -0.05 -7.93
CA ASP A 609 -1.85 -1.39 -8.47
C ASP A 609 -1.48 -1.35 -9.96
N PRO A 610 -0.37 -2.00 -10.38
CA PRO A 610 0.03 -2.01 -11.77
C PRO A 610 -0.86 -2.92 -12.64
N VAL A 611 -1.19 -2.45 -13.83
CA VAL A 611 -1.78 -3.27 -14.89
C VAL A 611 -0.65 -3.97 -15.64
N ILE A 612 -0.73 -5.30 -15.76
CA ILE A 612 0.23 -6.08 -16.55
C ILE A 612 -0.13 -5.93 -18.03
N LEU A 613 0.71 -5.24 -18.78
CA LEU A 613 0.55 -5.05 -20.22
C LEU A 613 1.07 -6.24 -21.03
N ALA A 614 2.20 -6.81 -20.60
CA ALA A 614 2.77 -8.01 -21.20
C ALA A 614 3.67 -8.74 -20.19
N SER A 615 3.75 -10.06 -20.29
CA SER A 615 4.61 -10.89 -19.43
C SER A 615 5.52 -11.81 -20.24
N ASN A 616 6.65 -12.20 -19.65
CA ASN A 616 7.64 -13.09 -20.26
C ASN A 616 8.19 -12.57 -21.61
N VAL A 617 8.37 -11.25 -21.73
CA VAL A 617 8.91 -10.59 -22.92
C VAL A 617 10.42 -10.81 -22.98
N ASN A 618 10.90 -11.35 -24.10
CA ASN A 618 12.34 -11.51 -24.33
C ASN A 618 12.92 -10.25 -25.00
N LEU A 619 13.77 -9.53 -24.27
CA LEU A 619 14.44 -8.30 -24.71
C LEU A 619 15.95 -8.50 -24.88
N SER A 620 16.40 -9.72 -25.20
CA SER A 620 17.82 -10.05 -25.33
C SER A 620 18.43 -9.52 -26.64
N ASP A 621 19.49 -8.72 -26.57
CA ASP A 621 20.19 -8.16 -27.73
C ASP A 621 21.60 -8.79 -27.93
N ASN A 622 22.26 -8.46 -29.05
CA ASN A 622 23.57 -8.99 -29.43
C ASN A 622 24.75 -8.01 -29.31
N GLY A 623 24.55 -6.89 -28.61
CA GLY A 623 25.52 -5.82 -28.37
C GLY A 623 25.27 -4.52 -29.14
N GLY A 624 24.27 -4.47 -30.03
CA GLY A 624 23.87 -3.25 -30.76
C GLY A 624 22.42 -2.85 -30.48
N LEU A 625 22.01 -1.67 -30.99
CA LEU A 625 20.63 -1.18 -30.85
C LEU A 625 19.65 -2.17 -31.49
N THR A 626 18.71 -2.65 -30.68
CA THR A 626 17.61 -3.55 -31.08
C THR A 626 16.29 -2.94 -30.61
N GLN A 627 15.29 -2.88 -31.49
CA GLN A 627 13.97 -2.34 -31.17
C GLN A 627 12.91 -3.45 -31.22
N TYR A 628 12.13 -3.53 -30.15
CA TYR A 628 11.05 -4.48 -29.96
C TYR A 628 9.72 -3.76 -30.03
N LEU A 629 8.92 -4.06 -31.04
CA LEU A 629 7.53 -3.62 -31.13
C LEU A 629 6.66 -4.66 -30.43
N ILE A 630 5.86 -4.22 -29.46
CA ILE A 630 5.04 -5.05 -28.59
C ILE A 630 3.60 -4.57 -28.71
N ASP A 631 2.71 -5.47 -29.11
CA ASP A 631 1.27 -5.22 -29.12
C ASP A 631 0.74 -5.40 -27.70
N VAL A 632 0.07 -4.36 -27.17
CA VAL A 632 -0.52 -4.37 -25.83
C VAL A 632 -2.00 -4.00 -25.87
N SER A 633 -2.61 -3.98 -27.06
CA SER A 633 -4.01 -3.58 -27.25
C SER A 633 -4.99 -4.48 -26.49
N ASP A 634 -4.72 -5.78 -26.40
CA ASP A 634 -5.53 -6.74 -25.64
C ASP A 634 -5.53 -6.46 -24.13
N ALA A 635 -4.58 -5.67 -23.61
CA ALA A 635 -4.55 -5.27 -22.20
C ALA A 635 -5.63 -4.21 -21.88
N GLY A 636 -6.22 -3.56 -22.90
CA GLY A 636 -7.28 -2.57 -22.73
C GLY A 636 -6.89 -1.38 -21.85
N PHE A 637 -5.60 -1.01 -21.84
CA PHE A 637 -5.09 0.04 -20.97
C PHE A 637 -5.46 1.42 -21.49
N VAL A 638 -6.49 2.02 -20.90
CA VAL A 638 -7.02 3.35 -21.27
C VAL A 638 -6.68 4.39 -20.22
N ILE A 639 -6.07 5.49 -20.66
CA ILE A 639 -5.75 6.65 -19.83
C ILE A 639 -6.92 7.64 -19.94
N PRO A 640 -7.72 7.86 -18.87
CA PRO A 640 -8.93 8.69 -18.95
C PRO A 640 -8.67 10.18 -18.71
N SER A 641 -7.57 10.52 -18.04
CA SER A 641 -7.03 11.86 -17.75
C SER A 641 -5.62 11.69 -17.14
N GLY A 642 -4.87 12.77 -16.95
CA GLY A 642 -3.61 12.74 -16.20
C GLY A 642 -2.47 11.98 -16.89
N ASP A 643 -1.67 11.26 -16.13
CA ASP A 643 -0.47 10.56 -16.62
C ASP A 643 -0.60 9.04 -16.56
N ALA A 644 0.31 8.36 -17.26
CA ALA A 644 0.56 6.94 -17.07
C ALA A 644 2.06 6.66 -17.02
N TYR A 645 2.45 5.71 -16.19
CA TYR A 645 3.84 5.27 -16.07
C TYR A 645 3.97 3.88 -16.64
N ILE A 646 4.81 3.69 -17.66
CA ILE A 646 5.04 2.39 -18.27
C ILE A 646 6.40 1.91 -17.84
N MET A 647 6.43 0.81 -17.07
CA MET A 647 7.64 0.26 -16.46
C MET A 647 7.98 -1.10 -17.07
N ILE A 648 9.26 -1.31 -17.35
CA ILE A 648 9.83 -2.56 -17.82
C ILE A 648 10.55 -3.20 -16.64
N GLN A 649 10.01 -4.31 -16.14
CA GLN A 649 10.60 -5.09 -15.06
C GLN A 649 11.50 -6.17 -15.64
N GLU A 650 12.77 -6.16 -15.25
CA GLU A 650 13.78 -7.14 -15.70
C GLU A 650 13.49 -8.57 -15.20
N ASN A 651 12.86 -8.67 -14.03
CA ASN A 651 12.41 -9.91 -13.40
C ASN A 651 13.53 -10.95 -13.11
N ASN A 652 14.75 -10.48 -12.82
CA ASN A 652 15.90 -11.34 -12.47
C ASN A 652 16.25 -12.40 -13.53
N THR A 653 15.94 -12.14 -14.80
CA THR A 653 16.19 -13.05 -15.92
C THR A 653 17.52 -12.82 -16.64
N GLY A 654 18.22 -11.71 -16.36
CA GLY A 654 19.46 -11.31 -17.01
C GLY A 654 19.92 -9.88 -16.68
N TRP A 655 20.58 -9.25 -17.64
CA TRP A 655 20.99 -7.84 -17.60
C TRP A 655 20.16 -7.04 -18.60
N MET A 656 19.53 -5.95 -18.14
CA MET A 656 18.79 -5.01 -18.98
C MET A 656 19.69 -3.85 -19.38
N GLY A 657 19.67 -3.47 -20.66
CA GLY A 657 20.35 -2.29 -21.19
C GLY A 657 19.40 -1.45 -22.02
N ILE A 658 18.71 -0.50 -21.39
CA ILE A 658 17.80 0.40 -22.09
C ILE A 658 18.61 1.47 -22.83
N ALA A 659 18.23 1.77 -24.07
CA ALA A 659 18.86 2.82 -24.85
C ALA A 659 18.50 4.20 -24.26
N ASN A 660 19.46 5.12 -24.25
CA ASN A 660 19.38 6.41 -23.59
C ASN A 660 19.90 7.53 -24.50
N ASP A 661 19.12 8.58 -24.67
CA ASP A 661 19.44 9.81 -25.42
C ASP A 661 19.85 10.92 -24.44
N VAL A 662 21.01 11.57 -24.63
CA VAL A 662 21.63 12.46 -23.62
C VAL A 662 21.46 13.96 -23.95
N ASP A 663 20.99 14.34 -25.15
CA ASP A 663 20.94 15.73 -25.65
C ASP A 663 19.52 16.15 -26.15
N PRO A 664 19.03 17.41 -25.96
CA PRO A 664 19.38 18.42 -24.96
C PRO A 664 18.41 18.43 -23.75
N GLN A 665 18.99 18.44 -22.55
CA GLN A 665 18.25 18.42 -21.28
C GLN A 665 17.62 19.78 -20.94
N SER A 666 16.28 19.85 -20.98
CA SER A 666 15.51 20.89 -20.29
C SER A 666 15.11 20.40 -18.88
N PRO A 667 14.88 21.30 -17.90
CA PRO A 667 14.38 20.93 -16.57
C PRO A 667 13.07 20.13 -16.57
N GLU A 668 12.27 20.24 -17.63
CA GLU A 668 10.96 19.57 -17.80
C GLU A 668 11.09 18.07 -18.16
N PHE A 669 12.32 17.56 -18.34
CA PHE A 669 12.58 16.15 -18.69
C PHE A 669 13.24 15.36 -17.55
N TYR A 670 13.64 16.01 -16.46
CA TYR A 670 14.22 15.33 -15.29
C TYR A 670 13.20 14.48 -14.52
N ASP A 671 11.90 14.70 -14.71
CA ASP A 671 10.80 14.03 -14.01
C ASP A 671 10.07 12.95 -14.84
N ARG A 672 10.58 12.63 -16.05
CA ARG A 672 9.91 11.69 -16.97
C ARG A 672 10.45 10.28 -16.98
N ASN A 673 11.74 10.08 -16.72
CA ASN A 673 12.37 8.77 -16.73
C ASN A 673 12.53 8.25 -15.31
N TRP A 674 11.93 7.09 -15.02
CA TRP A 674 11.81 6.54 -13.69
C TRP A 674 12.61 5.25 -13.53
N VAL A 675 13.16 5.07 -12.33
CA VAL A 675 13.88 3.86 -11.94
C VAL A 675 13.38 3.37 -10.59
N PHE A 676 13.23 2.06 -10.47
CA PHE A 676 12.99 1.41 -9.18
C PHE A 676 14.32 1.01 -8.54
N SER A 677 14.63 1.59 -7.37
CA SER A 677 15.86 1.29 -6.64
C SER A 677 15.63 1.38 -5.13
N GLY A 678 15.99 0.33 -4.39
CA GLY A 678 15.89 0.33 -2.93
C GLY A 678 14.46 0.29 -2.37
N GLY A 679 13.49 -0.20 -3.15
CA GLY A 679 12.09 -0.34 -2.73
C GLY A 679 11.19 0.87 -3.02
N VAL A 680 11.71 1.89 -3.71
CA VAL A 680 10.98 3.13 -4.03
C VAL A 680 11.22 3.52 -5.48
N TYR A 681 10.19 4.05 -6.15
CA TYR A 681 10.33 4.70 -7.45
C TYR A 681 10.91 6.10 -7.27
N SER A 682 11.90 6.44 -8.08
CA SER A 682 12.47 7.78 -8.13
C SER A 682 12.77 8.17 -9.57
N THR A 683 12.85 9.47 -9.84
CA THR A 683 13.34 9.94 -11.13
C THR A 683 14.78 9.49 -11.32
N THR A 684 15.18 9.24 -12.56
CA THR A 684 16.56 8.83 -12.87
C THR A 684 17.55 9.92 -12.45
N PHE A 685 17.15 11.20 -12.54
CA PHE A 685 17.93 12.34 -12.06
C PHE A 685 18.19 12.29 -10.56
N ASP A 686 17.16 12.04 -9.75
CA ASP A 686 17.30 11.93 -8.30
C ASP A 686 18.11 10.68 -7.90
N ALA A 687 17.87 9.56 -8.58
CA ALA A 687 18.57 8.30 -8.33
C ALA A 687 20.10 8.41 -8.54
N VAL A 688 20.55 9.28 -9.45
CA VAL A 688 21.98 9.53 -9.72
C VAL A 688 22.53 10.77 -9.00
N GLY A 689 21.75 11.40 -8.12
CA GLY A 689 22.18 12.56 -7.33
C GLY A 689 22.27 13.87 -8.12
N GLY A 690 21.44 14.01 -9.15
CA GLY A 690 21.34 15.20 -9.99
C GLY A 690 22.50 15.40 -10.96
N ASP A 691 23.17 14.31 -11.38
CA ASP A 691 24.21 14.35 -12.41
C ASP A 691 23.57 14.31 -13.82
N PRO A 692 23.48 15.44 -14.54
CA PRO A 692 22.88 15.49 -15.87
C PRO A 692 23.62 14.62 -16.89
N THR A 693 24.88 14.27 -16.66
CA THR A 693 25.66 13.43 -17.60
C THR A 693 25.30 11.95 -17.53
N LEU A 694 24.53 11.56 -16.53
CA LEU A 694 24.03 10.20 -16.30
C LEU A 694 22.51 10.11 -16.48
N THR A 695 21.87 11.20 -16.91
CA THR A 695 20.44 11.24 -17.25
C THR A 695 20.24 11.39 -18.74
N GLY A 696 19.08 10.95 -19.20
CA GLY A 696 18.68 11.03 -20.59
C GLY A 696 17.29 10.45 -20.78
N ASP A 697 16.77 10.56 -22.01
CA ASP A 697 15.48 10.04 -22.40
C ASP A 697 15.58 8.58 -22.83
N PHE A 698 14.78 7.74 -22.15
CA PHE A 698 14.77 6.32 -22.46
C PHE A 698 14.09 6.09 -23.81
N GLY A 699 14.64 5.13 -24.57
CA GLY A 699 14.12 4.69 -25.85
C GLY A 699 12.82 3.87 -25.75
N ILE A 700 11.84 4.34 -24.98
CA ILE A 700 10.48 3.80 -24.91
C ILE A 700 9.54 4.77 -25.63
N LEU A 701 8.83 4.26 -26.63
CA LEU A 701 7.78 4.98 -27.34
C LEU A 701 6.46 4.24 -27.13
N GLY A 702 5.41 4.98 -26.80
CA GLY A 702 4.05 4.47 -26.68
C GLY A 702 3.20 4.93 -27.86
N THR A 703 2.51 4.00 -28.50
CA THR A 703 1.48 4.28 -29.50
C THR A 703 0.14 4.30 -28.80
N PHE A 704 -0.57 5.42 -28.91
CA PHE A 704 -1.86 5.62 -28.30
C PHE A 704 -2.93 5.80 -29.36
N PHE A 705 -4.08 5.16 -29.18
CA PHE A 705 -5.30 5.48 -29.91
C PHE A 705 -6.15 6.42 -29.05
N GLY A 706 -6.43 7.62 -29.55
CA GLY A 706 -7.21 8.59 -28.79
C GLY A 706 -7.14 9.99 -29.36
N SER A 707 -7.64 10.97 -28.62
CA SER A 707 -7.56 12.38 -29.01
C SER A 707 -6.10 12.84 -29.01
N ALA A 708 -5.50 12.95 -30.18
CA ALA A 708 -4.07 13.25 -30.31
C ALA A 708 -3.67 14.69 -29.89
N GLY A 709 -4.61 15.51 -29.40
CA GLY A 709 -4.43 16.95 -29.28
C GLY A 709 -4.01 17.57 -30.63
N ARG A 710 -3.51 18.81 -30.61
CA ARG A 710 -2.69 19.33 -31.72
C ARG A 710 -1.25 19.38 -31.25
N ALA A 711 -0.30 19.05 -32.14
CA ALA A 711 1.13 19.05 -31.81
C ALA A 711 1.57 20.44 -31.29
N MET A 712 2.16 20.45 -30.10
CA MET A 712 2.71 21.63 -29.44
C MET A 712 4.22 21.48 -29.34
N THR A 713 4.94 22.60 -29.48
CA THR A 713 6.39 22.70 -29.22
C THR A 713 6.61 23.91 -28.31
N THR A 714 7.67 23.93 -27.52
CA THR A 714 8.12 25.14 -26.84
C THR A 714 9.04 25.92 -27.77
N ASP A 715 8.76 27.22 -27.95
CA ASP A 715 9.72 28.08 -28.66
C ASP A 715 10.97 28.35 -27.82
N VAL A 716 11.94 29.04 -28.41
CA VAL A 716 13.22 29.42 -27.77
C VAL A 716 13.05 30.31 -26.54
N GLU A 717 11.84 30.80 -26.27
CA GLU A 717 11.46 31.66 -25.14
C GLU A 717 10.64 30.89 -24.08
N GLY A 718 10.41 29.59 -24.29
CA GLY A 718 9.66 28.73 -23.37
C GLY A 718 8.14 28.79 -23.52
N ASN A 719 7.62 29.44 -24.58
CA ASN A 719 6.18 29.52 -24.81
C ASN A 719 5.68 28.28 -25.53
N GLU A 720 4.52 27.76 -25.14
CA GLU A 720 3.82 26.72 -25.89
C GLU A 720 3.32 27.27 -27.24
N VAL A 721 3.85 26.75 -28.35
CA VAL A 721 3.50 27.12 -29.73
C VAL A 721 2.88 25.92 -30.45
N GLU A 722 1.70 26.15 -31.03
CA GLU A 722 0.97 25.19 -31.86
C GLU A 722 1.63 25.07 -33.25
N LEU A 723 2.03 23.85 -33.66
CA LEU A 723 2.72 23.65 -34.95
C LEU A 723 1.73 23.67 -36.13
N PRO A 724 1.92 24.52 -37.15
CA PRO A 724 1.18 24.40 -38.40
C PRO A 724 1.70 23.22 -39.23
N ALA A 725 0.79 22.53 -39.89
CA ALA A 725 1.10 21.46 -40.83
C ALA A 725 2.08 21.96 -41.92
N MET A 726 3.32 21.46 -41.87
CA MET A 726 4.48 21.80 -42.71
C MET A 726 5.22 23.10 -42.34
N ASP A 727 6.17 23.01 -41.40
CA ASP A 727 7.53 23.54 -41.63
C ASP A 727 8.56 22.89 -40.68
N LEU A 728 9.82 22.91 -41.11
CA LEU A 728 10.95 22.08 -40.67
C LEU A 728 11.39 22.23 -39.19
N ILE A 729 11.83 21.09 -38.66
CA ILE A 729 12.42 20.77 -37.34
C ILE A 729 13.46 21.80 -36.83
N PRO A 730 13.32 22.24 -35.56
CA PRO A 730 14.48 22.44 -34.71
C PRO A 730 14.34 21.76 -33.33
N THR A 731 15.31 20.86 -33.04
CA THR A 731 15.91 20.48 -31.75
C THR A 731 15.04 20.39 -30.48
N GLY A 732 14.91 19.17 -29.96
CA GLY A 732 14.20 18.83 -28.72
C GLY A 732 12.70 18.70 -28.94
N GLN A 733 12.22 17.52 -29.35
CA GLN A 733 10.79 17.32 -29.63
C GLN A 733 10.19 16.18 -28.81
N ALA A 734 9.19 16.52 -27.98
CA ALA A 734 8.03 15.65 -27.77
C ALA A 734 7.14 15.78 -29.02
N GLY A 735 6.66 14.68 -29.58
CA GLY A 735 5.81 14.76 -30.76
C GLY A 735 4.78 13.65 -30.85
N VAL A 736 3.75 13.93 -31.65
CA VAL A 736 2.52 13.16 -31.87
C VAL A 736 2.46 12.83 -33.36
N PHE A 737 2.48 11.56 -33.78
CA PHE A 737 2.71 11.16 -35.18
C PHE A 737 1.78 10.02 -35.65
N THR A 738 1.25 10.07 -36.88
CA THR A 738 0.33 9.03 -37.43
C THR A 738 1.06 7.92 -38.19
N THR A 739 0.57 6.68 -38.12
CA THR A 739 1.10 5.56 -38.91
C THR A 739 0.79 5.73 -40.41
N SER A 740 1.82 5.70 -41.27
CA SER A 740 1.65 5.39 -42.69
C SER A 740 2.65 4.32 -43.09
N TYR A 741 2.15 3.12 -43.39
CA TYR A 741 3.00 2.04 -43.92
C TYR A 741 3.66 2.53 -45.22
N PRO A 742 5.00 2.65 -45.30
CA PRO A 742 5.65 2.95 -46.56
C PRO A 742 5.44 1.76 -47.49
N SER A 743 4.57 1.95 -48.48
CA SER A 743 4.40 1.03 -49.60
C SER A 743 5.65 1.04 -50.48
N SER A 744 6.74 0.42 -50.04
CA SER A 744 7.76 -0.25 -50.87
C SER A 744 9.03 -0.54 -50.05
N GLY A 745 9.09 -1.70 -49.42
CA GLY A 745 10.30 -2.22 -48.81
C GLY A 745 9.94 -3.17 -47.69
N GLU A 746 9.73 -4.45 -48.04
CA GLU A 746 9.63 -5.54 -47.06
C GLU A 746 10.84 -5.47 -46.11
N ARG A 747 10.62 -5.01 -44.87
CA ARG A 747 11.50 -5.28 -43.73
C ARG A 747 10.94 -6.53 -43.08
N SER A 748 11.78 -7.55 -42.90
CA SER A 748 11.34 -8.87 -42.47
C SER A 748 11.05 -8.81 -40.96
N ILE A 749 9.79 -9.10 -40.59
CA ILE A 749 9.34 -9.17 -39.20
C ILE A 749 9.57 -10.61 -38.73
N VAL A 750 10.43 -10.81 -37.73
CA VAL A 750 10.60 -12.11 -37.06
C VAL A 750 9.69 -12.12 -35.83
N ARG A 751 8.57 -12.86 -35.90
CA ARG A 751 7.64 -13.05 -34.76
C ARG A 751 8.19 -14.07 -33.76
N ASN A 752 8.20 -13.73 -32.48
CA ASN A 752 8.55 -14.62 -31.37
C ASN A 752 8.23 -13.93 -30.02
N PRO A 753 7.25 -14.29 -29.17
CA PRO A 753 5.99 -15.06 -29.29
C PRO A 753 4.85 -14.21 -29.95
N ASP A 754 3.56 -14.51 -29.75
CA ASP A 754 2.41 -13.99 -30.51
C ASP A 754 2.25 -12.45 -30.58
N PHE A 755 2.88 -11.69 -29.67
CA PHE A 755 2.72 -10.23 -29.51
C PHE A 755 4.03 -9.41 -29.61
N VAL A 756 5.20 -10.04 -29.84
CA VAL A 756 6.51 -9.33 -29.92
C VAL A 756 7.13 -9.45 -31.32
N SER A 757 7.48 -8.31 -31.90
CA SER A 757 8.10 -8.18 -33.22
C SER A 757 9.44 -7.43 -33.13
N VAL A 758 10.53 -8.07 -33.55
CA VAL A 758 11.85 -7.40 -33.64
C VAL A 758 11.97 -6.67 -34.97
N LEU A 759 12.32 -5.38 -34.93
CA LEU A 759 12.48 -4.57 -36.14
C LEU A 759 13.89 -4.73 -36.75
N GLU A 760 13.98 -4.98 -38.06
CA GLU A 760 15.24 -5.08 -38.80
C GLU A 760 15.95 -3.72 -39.06
N GLY A 761 15.42 -2.61 -38.54
CA GLY A 761 16.07 -1.30 -38.54
C GLY A 761 15.24 -0.23 -37.82
N THR A 762 15.83 0.94 -37.56
CA THR A 762 15.25 1.99 -36.70
C THR A 762 13.89 2.48 -37.21
N TYR A 763 12.90 2.54 -36.31
CA TYR A 763 11.60 3.18 -36.53
C TYR A 763 11.75 4.70 -36.49
N VAL A 764 11.08 5.40 -37.40
CA VAL A 764 11.06 6.88 -37.46
C VAL A 764 9.58 7.31 -37.57
N PRO A 765 9.03 7.99 -36.55
CA PRO A 765 7.65 8.48 -36.55
C PRO A 765 7.39 9.52 -37.67
N VAL A 766 6.18 9.53 -38.26
CA VAL A 766 5.83 10.39 -39.43
C VAL A 766 4.74 11.41 -39.09
N LEU A 767 4.93 12.69 -39.44
CA LEU A 767 4.08 13.81 -38.99
C LEU A 767 2.58 13.52 -39.21
N PRO A 768 1.71 13.91 -38.27
CA PRO A 768 0.30 13.60 -38.34
C PRO A 768 -0.29 14.25 -39.59
N MET A 769 -0.73 13.41 -40.54
CA MET A 769 -1.56 13.91 -41.62
C MET A 769 -2.98 14.09 -41.08
N ASN A 770 -3.56 15.24 -41.40
CA ASN A 770 -4.90 15.63 -40.98
C ASN A 770 -5.92 14.58 -41.45
N ASN A 771 -6.33 13.68 -40.55
CA ASN A 771 -7.46 12.79 -40.79
C ASN A 771 -8.72 13.64 -40.59
N SER A 772 -9.51 13.83 -41.64
CA SER A 772 -10.72 14.63 -41.61
C SER A 772 -11.70 14.08 -40.56
N ARG A 773 -12.11 14.88 -39.58
CA ARG A 773 -13.28 14.59 -38.75
C ARG A 773 -14.55 14.56 -39.61
N GLU A 774 -15.44 13.61 -39.34
CA GLU A 774 -16.86 13.71 -39.73
C GLU A 774 -17.67 14.52 -38.69
N ASP A 775 -17.23 14.57 -37.42
CA ASP A 775 -17.89 15.34 -36.32
C ASP A 775 -17.42 16.80 -36.18
N SER A 776 -18.34 17.70 -35.78
CA SER A 776 -18.09 19.15 -35.71
C SER A 776 -18.16 19.69 -34.27
N LEU A 777 -17.08 20.33 -33.80
CA LEU A 777 -17.06 21.02 -32.49
C LEU A 777 -18.00 22.23 -32.51
N LEU A 778 -18.93 22.29 -31.55
CA LEU A 778 -19.90 23.36 -31.38
C LEU A 778 -19.48 24.40 -30.35
N GLY A 779 -18.75 24.01 -29.31
CA GLY A 779 -18.34 24.89 -28.21
C GLY A 779 -17.93 24.14 -26.96
N PHE A 780 -17.94 24.82 -25.82
CA PHE A 780 -17.59 24.27 -24.51
C PHE A 780 -18.57 24.71 -23.44
N SER A 781 -18.77 23.88 -22.43
CA SER A 781 -19.58 24.17 -21.25
C SER A 781 -18.68 24.08 -20.01
N VAL A 782 -18.70 25.12 -19.17
CA VAL A 782 -17.88 25.25 -17.97
C VAL A 782 -18.75 25.02 -16.75
N TYR A 783 -18.38 24.08 -15.90
CA TYR A 783 -19.10 23.76 -14.68
C TYR A 783 -18.29 24.12 -13.44
N HIS A 784 -18.94 24.75 -12.47
CA HIS A 784 -18.44 24.92 -11.11
C HIS A 784 -18.74 23.66 -10.31
N MET A 785 -17.70 23.02 -9.80
CA MET A 785 -17.80 21.78 -9.03
C MET A 785 -18.11 22.09 -7.57
N THR A 786 -19.11 21.41 -7.01
CA THR A 786 -19.47 21.52 -5.59
C THR A 786 -19.83 20.15 -5.04
N ASP A 787 -19.78 19.98 -3.72
CA ASP A 787 -20.19 18.74 -3.04
C ASP A 787 -21.64 18.30 -3.35
N ASN A 788 -22.49 19.22 -3.84
CA ASN A 788 -23.88 18.94 -4.20
C ASN A 788 -24.07 18.68 -5.71
N GLY A 789 -22.98 18.56 -6.46
CA GLY A 789 -22.94 18.37 -7.91
C GLY A 789 -22.51 19.61 -8.69
N ASP A 790 -22.22 19.38 -9.97
CA ASP A 790 -21.67 20.37 -10.90
C ASP A 790 -22.76 21.33 -11.40
N THR A 791 -22.45 22.63 -11.43
CA THR A 791 -23.36 23.67 -11.90
C THR A 791 -22.79 24.38 -13.12
N LEU A 792 -23.52 24.40 -14.24
CA LEU A 792 -23.13 25.14 -15.45
C LEU A 792 -23.05 26.65 -15.16
N VAL A 793 -21.87 27.26 -15.37
CA VAL A 793 -21.62 28.68 -15.08
C VAL A 793 -21.27 29.51 -16.32
N ALA A 794 -20.73 28.90 -17.36
CA ALA A 794 -20.41 29.57 -18.62
C ALA A 794 -20.45 28.62 -19.82
N GLU A 795 -20.62 29.17 -21.02
CA GLU A 795 -20.53 28.45 -22.29
C GLU A 795 -19.75 29.29 -23.30
N THR A 796 -18.92 28.64 -24.11
CA THR A 796 -18.20 29.28 -25.22
C THR A 796 -18.61 28.64 -26.55
N VAL A 797 -18.40 29.35 -27.66
CA VAL A 797 -18.87 28.91 -28.99
C VAL A 797 -17.69 28.62 -29.90
N GLY A 798 -17.77 27.51 -30.63
CA GLY A 798 -16.77 27.10 -31.61
C GLY A 798 -15.46 26.72 -30.95
N ASN A 799 -14.40 27.44 -31.31
CA ASN A 799 -13.03 27.17 -30.86
C ASN A 799 -12.52 28.16 -29.82
N ASP A 800 -13.41 28.87 -29.13
CA ASP A 800 -13.03 29.77 -28.04
C ASP A 800 -12.73 28.96 -26.77
N THR A 801 -11.46 28.96 -26.36
CA THR A 801 -10.93 28.12 -25.27
C THR A 801 -10.59 28.90 -24.00
N SER A 802 -11.22 30.06 -23.82
CA SER A 802 -11.07 30.86 -22.60
C SER A 802 -12.39 31.51 -22.20
N THR A 803 -12.59 31.69 -20.90
CA THR A 803 -13.70 32.49 -20.35
C THR A 803 -13.34 32.98 -18.95
N PHE A 804 -14.11 33.92 -18.40
CA PHE A 804 -14.05 34.23 -16.98
C PHE A 804 -15.40 33.93 -16.33
N VAL A 805 -15.38 33.58 -15.04
CA VAL A 805 -16.56 33.34 -14.22
C VAL A 805 -16.57 34.35 -13.08
N GLN A 806 -17.67 35.06 -12.91
CA GLN A 806 -17.86 35.99 -11.79
C GLN A 806 -18.18 35.20 -10.52
N VAL A 807 -17.46 35.49 -9.44
CA VAL A 807 -17.64 34.83 -8.14
C VAL A 807 -18.20 35.80 -7.10
N PRO A 808 -18.93 35.31 -6.08
CA PRO A 808 -19.60 36.19 -5.12
C PRO A 808 -18.68 36.80 -4.06
N VAL A 809 -17.57 36.14 -3.73
CA VAL A 809 -16.59 36.59 -2.72
C VAL A 809 -15.18 36.17 -3.12
N ASN A 810 -14.20 36.99 -2.76
CA ASN A 810 -12.77 36.66 -2.82
C ASN A 810 -12.35 35.78 -1.63
N TYR A 811 -11.13 35.23 -1.70
CA TYR A 811 -10.50 34.43 -0.64
C TYR A 811 -11.21 33.10 -0.31
N VAL A 812 -12.01 32.61 -1.25
CA VAL A 812 -12.64 31.27 -1.23
C VAL A 812 -12.19 30.52 -2.49
N GLU A 813 -11.86 29.25 -2.35
CA GLU A 813 -11.46 28.42 -3.49
C GLU A 813 -12.69 28.05 -4.35
N TYR A 814 -12.56 28.20 -5.66
CA TYR A 814 -13.55 27.77 -6.64
C TYR A 814 -12.91 26.84 -7.64
N CYS A 815 -13.52 25.68 -7.86
CA CYS A 815 -13.02 24.63 -8.74
C CYS A 815 -13.93 24.39 -9.94
N TYR A 816 -13.35 24.23 -11.11
CA TYR A 816 -14.07 24.15 -12.37
C TYR A 816 -13.62 22.96 -13.21
N ASN A 817 -14.54 22.43 -14.01
CA ASN A 817 -14.25 21.50 -15.11
C ASN A 817 -14.92 22.01 -16.41
N VAL A 818 -14.47 21.48 -17.54
CA VAL A 818 -14.94 21.91 -18.87
C VAL A 818 -15.29 20.68 -19.72
N THR A 819 -16.47 20.68 -20.33
CA THR A 819 -16.87 19.68 -21.33
C THR A 819 -16.87 20.30 -22.73
N ALA A 820 -16.50 19.53 -23.75
CA ALA A 820 -16.63 19.94 -25.14
C ALA A 820 -17.97 19.49 -25.74
N TRP A 821 -18.58 20.31 -26.57
CA TRP A 821 -19.87 20.04 -27.20
C TRP A 821 -19.69 19.71 -28.69
N TRP A 822 -20.20 18.57 -29.13
CA TRP A 822 -19.98 18.02 -30.47
C TRP A 822 -21.30 17.80 -31.19
N ALA A 823 -21.37 18.24 -32.44
CA ALA A 823 -22.35 17.71 -33.39
C ALA A 823 -21.77 16.43 -34.00
N THR A 824 -22.29 15.29 -33.55
CA THR A 824 -21.91 13.97 -34.07
C THR A 824 -22.75 13.62 -35.29
N ASP A 825 -22.14 12.93 -36.25
CA ASP A 825 -22.80 12.52 -37.49
C ASP A 825 -23.98 11.55 -37.30
N SER A 826 -23.89 10.70 -36.27
CA SER A 826 -24.75 9.52 -36.06
C SER A 826 -25.59 9.60 -34.78
N TYR A 827 -25.23 10.46 -33.83
CA TYR A 827 -25.87 10.52 -32.50
C TYR A 827 -26.37 11.92 -32.10
N GLY A 828 -26.29 12.90 -33.01
CA GLY A 828 -26.72 14.27 -32.75
C GLY A 828 -25.73 15.04 -31.87
N ASP A 829 -26.25 16.02 -31.12
CA ASP A 829 -25.41 16.89 -30.28
C ASP A 829 -25.13 16.23 -28.93
N LEU A 830 -23.86 15.96 -28.62
CA LEU A 830 -23.42 15.27 -27.40
C LEU A 830 -22.30 16.05 -26.68
N GLN A 831 -22.25 15.96 -25.35
CA GLN A 831 -21.13 16.49 -24.55
C GLN A 831 -20.09 15.40 -24.35
N SER A 832 -18.81 15.76 -24.45
CA SER A 832 -17.73 14.92 -23.95
C SER A 832 -17.86 14.75 -22.42
N LYS A 833 -17.19 13.74 -21.85
CA LYS A 833 -16.96 13.74 -20.40
C LYS A 833 -16.18 15.01 -19.99
N PRO A 834 -16.26 15.42 -18.69
CA PRO A 834 -15.52 16.57 -18.19
C PRO A 834 -14.01 16.42 -18.36
N SER A 835 -13.33 17.56 -18.48
CA SER A 835 -11.89 17.67 -18.27
C SER A 835 -11.50 17.31 -16.83
N GLY A 836 -10.20 17.34 -16.54
CA GLY A 836 -9.72 17.46 -15.16
C GLY A 836 -10.19 18.76 -14.49
N GLU A 837 -9.99 18.81 -13.18
CA GLU A 837 -10.33 19.94 -12.29
C GLU A 837 -9.25 21.02 -12.31
N ALA A 838 -9.68 22.28 -12.28
CA ALA A 838 -8.82 23.44 -12.06
C ALA A 838 -9.43 24.38 -11.02
N CYS A 839 -8.67 24.69 -9.97
CA CYS A 839 -9.10 25.53 -8.86
C CYS A 839 -8.32 26.84 -8.80
N ALA A 840 -8.99 27.91 -8.39
CA ALA A 840 -8.35 29.18 -8.09
C ALA A 840 -9.01 29.88 -6.90
N VAL A 841 -8.21 30.66 -6.17
CA VAL A 841 -8.68 31.58 -5.12
C VAL A 841 -8.64 33.00 -5.69
N PRO A 842 -9.80 33.62 -5.97
CA PRO A 842 -9.87 35.00 -6.42
C PRO A 842 -9.52 35.96 -5.28
N PHE A 843 -8.93 37.10 -5.61
CA PHE A 843 -8.35 38.05 -4.66
C PHE A 843 -8.48 39.49 -5.16
N THR A 844 -8.52 40.44 -4.24
CA THR A 844 -8.42 41.87 -4.56
C THR A 844 -6.99 42.34 -4.40
N SER A 845 -6.37 42.88 -5.46
CA SER A 845 -5.05 43.50 -5.38
C SER A 845 -5.07 44.72 -4.45
N GLY A 846 -4.13 44.79 -3.52
CA GLY A 846 -4.03 45.84 -2.51
C GLY A 846 -4.79 45.58 -1.21
N ASP A 847 -5.60 44.51 -1.13
CA ASP A 847 -6.26 44.09 0.11
C ASP A 847 -5.29 43.21 0.93
N ALA A 848 -4.77 43.80 1.99
CA ALA A 848 -3.77 43.24 2.87
C ALA A 848 -4.37 42.49 4.07
N ASP A 849 -5.64 42.77 4.43
CA ASP A 849 -6.31 42.16 5.58
C ASP A 849 -7.40 41.13 5.25
N PHE A 850 -7.62 40.90 3.95
CA PHE A 850 -8.50 39.91 3.33
C PHE A 850 -10.00 40.15 3.58
N ASP A 851 -10.42 41.42 3.72
CA ASP A 851 -11.83 41.76 3.90
C ASP A 851 -12.59 42.04 2.58
N SER A 852 -11.90 41.93 1.44
CA SER A 852 -12.33 42.19 0.06
C SER A 852 -12.51 43.68 -0.31
N ASP A 853 -12.21 44.62 0.57
CA ASP A 853 -12.26 46.05 0.30
C ASP A 853 -10.85 46.65 0.44
N VAL A 854 -10.36 47.40 -0.57
CA VAL A 854 -9.09 48.13 -0.44
C VAL A 854 -9.33 49.46 0.25
N ASP A 855 -8.93 49.59 1.51
CA ASP A 855 -9.15 50.76 2.36
C ASP A 855 -7.94 51.17 3.24
N LEU A 856 -8.18 52.03 4.23
CA LEU A 856 -7.10 52.55 5.09
C LEU A 856 -6.49 51.47 6.01
N ALA A 857 -7.21 50.39 6.33
CA ALA A 857 -6.70 49.26 7.09
C ALA A 857 -5.54 48.58 6.35
N ASP A 858 -5.63 48.45 5.02
CA ASP A 858 -4.55 47.87 4.20
C ASP A 858 -3.29 48.72 4.20
N VAL A 859 -3.46 50.04 4.12
CA VAL A 859 -2.36 51.00 4.22
C VAL A 859 -1.60 50.83 5.53
N LEU A 860 -2.31 50.54 6.64
CA LEU A 860 -1.67 50.29 7.93
C LEU A 860 -0.94 48.94 7.96
N ALA A 861 -1.53 47.89 7.38
CA ALA A 861 -0.90 46.57 7.28
C ALA A 861 0.37 46.61 6.43
N VAL A 862 0.34 47.27 5.26
CA VAL A 862 1.50 47.44 4.37
C VAL A 862 2.60 48.26 5.06
N VAL A 863 2.23 49.33 5.78
CA VAL A 863 3.19 50.08 6.60
C VAL A 863 3.85 49.20 7.65
N ASP A 864 3.08 48.33 8.32
CA ASP A 864 3.63 47.40 9.30
C ASP A 864 4.56 46.35 8.68
N PHE A 865 4.29 45.90 7.45
CA PHE A 865 5.19 45.02 6.69
C PHE A 865 6.50 45.73 6.34
N ILE A 866 6.45 46.95 5.81
CA ILE A 866 7.63 47.75 5.47
C ILE A 866 8.48 48.06 6.72
N LEU A 867 7.82 48.34 7.85
CA LEU A 867 8.49 48.59 9.12
C LEU A 867 8.96 47.31 9.83
N GLU A 868 8.67 46.13 9.28
CA GLU A 868 8.90 44.81 9.87
C GLU A 868 8.24 44.61 11.25
N VAL A 869 7.16 45.33 11.54
CA VAL A 869 6.34 45.13 12.74
C VAL A 869 5.63 43.78 12.67
N SER A 870 5.21 43.39 11.47
CA SER A 870 4.67 42.07 11.14
C SER A 870 5.28 41.55 9.83
N SER A 871 5.10 40.27 9.53
CA SER A 871 5.52 39.64 8.28
C SER A 871 4.29 39.17 7.51
N PRO A 872 4.19 39.46 6.19
CA PRO A 872 3.04 39.03 5.39
C PRO A 872 3.02 37.50 5.22
N SER A 873 1.83 36.91 5.13
CA SER A 873 1.67 35.57 4.54
C SER A 873 2.00 35.59 3.04
N ALA A 874 2.12 34.43 2.39
CA ALA A 874 2.36 34.36 0.95
C ALA A 874 1.26 35.07 0.13
N ASP A 875 0.00 34.96 0.56
CA ASP A 875 -1.12 35.62 -0.12
C ASP A 875 -1.21 37.11 0.21
N GLN A 876 -0.89 37.53 1.44
CA GLN A 876 -0.78 38.96 1.77
C GLN A 876 0.33 39.59 0.95
N PHE A 877 1.46 38.89 0.78
CA PHE A 877 2.56 39.36 -0.04
C PHE A 877 2.13 39.55 -1.49
N ARG A 878 1.47 38.55 -2.08
CA ARG A 878 0.94 38.62 -3.45
C ARG A 878 -0.08 39.75 -3.63
N ASN A 879 -0.93 40.00 -2.63
CA ASN A 879 -1.92 41.07 -2.69
C ASN A 879 -1.27 42.46 -2.53
N CYS A 880 -0.23 42.56 -1.69
CA CYS A 880 0.41 43.84 -1.33
C CYS A 880 1.51 44.26 -2.30
N ASP A 881 2.21 43.32 -2.96
CA ASP A 881 3.20 43.58 -4.00
C ASP A 881 2.49 44.03 -5.28
N PHE A 882 2.16 45.32 -5.34
CA PHE A 882 1.24 45.88 -6.32
C PHE A 882 1.93 46.14 -7.67
N ASN A 883 3.25 46.37 -7.67
CA ASN A 883 4.04 46.54 -8.90
C ASN A 883 4.71 45.23 -9.36
N ALA A 884 4.52 44.13 -8.64
CA ALA A 884 5.10 42.82 -8.90
C ALA A 884 6.65 42.88 -9.00
N ASP A 885 7.28 43.65 -8.10
CA ASP A 885 8.74 43.78 -8.02
C ASP A 885 9.40 42.80 -7.04
N GLU A 886 8.60 41.89 -6.48
CA GLU A 886 8.99 40.92 -5.45
C GLU A 886 9.44 41.57 -4.12
N ALA A 887 8.98 42.79 -3.82
CA ALA A 887 9.26 43.43 -2.53
C ALA A 887 8.15 44.40 -2.07
N ILE A 888 7.49 44.11 -0.94
CA ILE A 888 6.60 45.10 -0.30
C ILE A 888 7.41 46.29 0.21
N ASN A 889 7.24 47.43 -0.44
CA ASN A 889 7.97 48.65 -0.16
C ASN A 889 7.09 49.91 -0.31
N VAL A 890 7.71 51.08 -0.16
CA VAL A 890 6.99 52.37 -0.21
C VAL A 890 6.32 52.65 -1.57
N ALA A 891 6.75 51.98 -2.65
CA ALA A 891 6.08 51.99 -3.95
C ALA A 891 4.67 51.40 -3.85
N ASP A 892 4.55 50.20 -3.27
CA ASP A 892 3.28 49.49 -3.04
C ASP A 892 2.33 50.30 -2.20
N LEU A 893 2.84 50.86 -1.11
CA LEU A 893 2.07 51.74 -0.24
C LEU A 893 1.45 52.91 -1.02
N VAL A 894 2.21 53.53 -1.93
CA VAL A 894 1.71 54.65 -2.75
C VAL A 894 0.68 54.20 -3.77
N MET A 895 0.83 53.02 -4.37
CA MET A 895 -0.13 52.47 -5.33
C MET A 895 -1.43 52.05 -4.65
N ILE A 896 -1.38 51.44 -3.47
CA ILE A 896 -2.57 51.13 -2.66
C ILE A 896 -3.32 52.42 -2.27
N ILE A 897 -2.60 53.48 -1.89
CA ILE A 897 -3.20 54.80 -1.66
C ILE A 897 -3.91 55.35 -2.92
N ASP A 898 -3.37 55.09 -4.11
CA ASP A 898 -4.00 55.47 -5.38
C ASP A 898 -5.25 54.65 -5.71
N VAL A 899 -5.33 53.38 -5.28
CA VAL A 899 -6.56 52.60 -5.39
C VAL A 899 -7.68 53.24 -4.55
N ILE A 900 -7.36 53.66 -3.32
CA ILE A 900 -8.33 54.23 -2.36
C ILE A 900 -8.82 55.63 -2.79
N TYR A 901 -7.89 56.52 -3.13
CA TYR A 901 -8.21 57.94 -3.37
C TYR A 901 -8.28 58.31 -4.86
N GLY A 902 -7.87 57.41 -5.74
CA GLY A 902 -7.64 57.66 -7.16
C GLY A 902 -6.28 58.33 -7.42
N PRO A 903 -5.70 58.12 -8.63
CA PRO A 903 -4.45 58.76 -8.99
C PRO A 903 -4.62 60.30 -9.01
N PRO A 904 -3.60 61.07 -8.63
CA PRO A 904 -3.73 62.52 -8.50
C PRO A 904 -4.14 63.19 -9.82
N ALA A 905 -5.15 64.06 -9.79
CA ALA A 905 -5.74 64.69 -10.98
C ALA A 905 -4.81 65.65 -11.78
N GLY A 906 -3.53 65.79 -11.37
CA GLY A 906 -2.54 66.65 -12.01
C GLY A 906 -1.59 65.84 -12.90
N LYS A 907 -1.29 66.34 -14.10
CA LYS A 907 -0.13 65.84 -14.88
C LYS A 907 1.13 66.07 -14.06
N PHE A 908 1.66 65.04 -13.44
CA PHE A 908 3.04 65.06 -12.96
C PHE A 908 3.95 65.34 -14.16
N MET A 909 4.98 66.18 -13.94
CA MET A 909 5.97 66.48 -14.98
C MET A 909 6.61 65.18 -15.47
N ALA A 910 7.09 65.16 -16.71
CA ALA A 910 7.80 64.02 -17.27
C ALA A 910 8.90 63.56 -16.30
N TYR A 911 8.81 62.30 -15.89
CA TYR A 911 9.79 61.61 -15.08
C TYR A 911 10.99 61.21 -15.95
N ASP A 912 12.20 61.41 -15.42
CA ASP A 912 13.43 60.89 -16.00
C ASP A 912 13.86 59.70 -15.14
N THR A 913 13.76 58.50 -15.70
CA THR A 913 14.13 57.23 -15.05
C THR A 913 15.60 57.20 -14.63
N ASP A 914 16.45 58.05 -15.23
CA ASP A 914 17.88 58.11 -14.94
C ASP A 914 18.24 59.19 -13.89
N ALA A 915 17.25 59.99 -13.44
CA ALA A 915 17.49 61.04 -12.46
C ALA A 915 17.66 60.47 -11.05
N LEU A 916 18.85 60.63 -10.47
CA LEU A 916 19.19 60.18 -9.12
C LEU A 916 18.66 61.15 -8.05
N ALA A 917 17.88 60.64 -7.10
CA ALA A 917 17.62 61.33 -5.85
C ALA A 917 18.86 61.24 -4.94
N THR A 918 19.21 62.32 -4.26
CA THR A 918 20.30 62.31 -3.26
C THR A 918 19.70 62.30 -1.86
N LEU A 919 20.11 61.32 -1.06
CA LEU A 919 19.80 61.23 0.36
C LEU A 919 21.07 61.42 1.18
N GLU A 920 21.05 62.32 2.16
CA GLU A 920 22.23 62.67 2.95
C GLU A 920 21.86 62.93 4.41
N LEU A 921 22.51 62.22 5.33
CA LEU A 921 22.40 62.47 6.76
C LEU A 921 23.46 63.51 7.17
N MET A 922 23.04 64.59 7.83
CA MET A 922 23.94 65.66 8.27
C MET A 922 23.78 65.94 9.76
N VAL A 923 24.88 66.25 10.44
CA VAL A 923 24.83 66.77 11.82
C VAL A 923 24.16 68.14 11.81
N ALA A 924 23.01 68.27 12.50
CA ALA A 924 22.31 69.55 12.64
C ALA A 924 22.84 70.33 13.86
N ASP A 925 22.95 69.66 15.00
CA ASP A 925 23.58 70.16 16.23
C ASP A 925 24.10 69.01 17.12
N GLU A 926 24.49 69.30 18.37
CA GLU A 926 25.06 68.34 19.33
C GLU A 926 24.09 67.19 19.72
N SER A 927 22.81 67.26 19.33
CA SER A 927 21.76 66.31 19.75
C SER A 927 20.77 65.96 18.64
N SER A 928 21.02 66.38 17.40
CA SER A 928 20.11 66.15 16.28
C SER A 928 20.82 66.02 14.95
N LEU A 929 20.26 65.16 14.10
CA LEU A 929 20.65 64.98 12.71
C LEU A 929 19.51 65.46 11.81
N ASN A 930 19.88 65.91 10.62
CA ASN A 930 18.96 66.28 9.58
C ASN A 930 19.08 65.31 8.41
N LEU A 931 17.95 64.81 7.92
CA LEU A 931 17.88 64.04 6.68
C LEU A 931 17.58 64.98 5.51
N ASN A 932 18.55 65.18 4.64
CA ASN A 932 18.39 65.93 3.41
C ASN A 932 17.95 65.00 2.27
N LEU A 933 16.88 65.38 1.59
CA LEU A 933 16.45 64.77 0.35
C LEU A 933 16.46 65.82 -0.77
N ALA A 934 17.26 65.60 -1.81
CA ALA A 934 17.33 66.45 -2.99
C ALA A 934 16.96 65.66 -4.26
N TYR A 935 15.88 66.07 -4.92
CA TYR A 935 15.40 65.50 -6.17
C TYR A 935 14.62 66.54 -6.96
N GLU A 936 14.78 66.59 -8.29
CA GLU A 936 14.07 67.57 -9.15
C GLU A 936 12.66 67.13 -9.55
N GLY A 937 12.33 65.84 -9.36
CA GLY A 937 11.01 65.27 -9.64
C GLY A 937 10.09 65.25 -8.42
N THR A 938 9.00 64.48 -8.53
CA THR A 938 8.00 64.33 -7.45
C THR A 938 8.33 63.09 -6.62
N VAL A 939 8.25 63.21 -5.30
CA VAL A 939 8.38 62.10 -4.35
C VAL A 939 7.07 61.99 -3.57
N ARG A 940 6.48 60.81 -3.47
CA ARG A 940 5.22 60.55 -2.75
C ARG A 940 5.42 59.78 -1.45
N GLY A 941 6.47 58.96 -1.41
CA GLY A 941 6.88 58.25 -0.23
C GLY A 941 8.40 58.05 -0.18
N LEU A 942 8.90 57.85 1.03
CA LEU A 942 10.29 57.58 1.36
C LEU A 942 10.31 56.51 2.46
N GLN A 943 11.11 55.47 2.27
CA GLN A 943 11.52 54.56 3.33
C GLN A 943 13.04 54.54 3.45
N PHE A 944 13.55 54.25 4.64
CA PHE A 944 14.97 54.01 4.91
C PHE A 944 15.15 53.38 6.29
N THR A 945 16.31 52.79 6.53
CA THR A 945 16.73 52.29 7.83
C THR A 945 17.90 53.13 8.35
N ILE A 946 17.84 53.54 9.61
CA ILE A 946 18.98 54.12 10.33
C ILE A 946 19.70 53.00 11.06
N ASP A 947 20.95 52.74 10.69
CA ASP A 947 21.84 51.77 11.35
C ASP A 947 22.74 52.50 12.34
N TYR A 948 22.79 52.07 13.60
CA TYR A 948 23.53 52.76 14.66
C TYR A 948 23.95 51.80 15.79
N ASP A 949 25.01 52.14 16.52
CA ASP A 949 25.40 51.36 17.70
C ASP A 949 24.54 51.72 18.92
N ALA A 950 23.55 50.86 19.21
CA ALA A 950 22.64 51.01 20.35
C ALA A 950 23.32 50.98 21.73
N SER A 951 24.59 50.56 21.83
CA SER A 951 25.37 50.64 23.06
C SER A 951 25.94 52.05 23.34
N GLN A 952 26.12 52.84 22.28
CA GLN A 952 26.76 54.16 22.32
C GLN A 952 25.73 55.28 22.25
N MET A 953 24.68 55.10 21.44
CA MET A 953 23.67 56.12 21.20
C MET A 953 22.25 55.54 21.16
N LYS A 954 21.27 56.41 21.34
CA LYS A 954 19.85 56.12 21.18
C LYS A 954 19.25 57.11 20.19
N ILE A 955 18.56 56.59 19.18
CA ILE A 955 17.80 57.41 18.24
C ILE A 955 16.38 57.62 18.77
N ASN A 956 15.91 58.86 18.76
CA ASN A 956 14.53 59.20 19.09
C ASN A 956 13.69 59.30 17.79
N VAL A 957 12.37 59.36 17.95
CA VAL A 957 11.42 59.38 16.82
C VAL A 957 11.73 60.53 15.86
N PRO A 958 12.07 60.26 14.58
CA PRO A 958 12.21 61.25 13.52
C PRO A 958 10.94 62.08 13.35
N GLN A 959 11.10 63.37 13.06
CA GLN A 959 9.98 64.31 12.90
C GLN A 959 10.17 65.13 11.64
N LEU A 960 9.07 65.44 10.95
CA LEU A 960 9.10 66.41 9.85
C LEU A 960 9.63 67.76 10.36
N LEU A 961 10.63 68.32 9.67
CA LEU A 961 11.14 69.65 10.00
C LEU A 961 10.07 70.74 9.81
N HIS A 962 9.17 70.53 8.85
CA HIS A 962 8.03 71.38 8.57
C HIS A 962 6.77 70.53 8.46
N MET A 963 5.70 70.90 9.18
CA MET A 963 4.43 70.18 9.09
C MET A 963 3.87 70.26 7.66
N GLN A 964 3.43 69.11 7.16
CA GLN A 964 2.82 68.96 5.84
C GLN A 964 1.48 68.26 6.00
N ASP A 965 0.50 68.62 5.17
CA ASP A 965 -0.83 68.02 5.23
C ASP A 965 -0.78 66.55 4.78
N ASN A 966 -1.42 65.67 5.55
CA ASN A 966 -1.54 64.23 5.30
C ASN A 966 -0.22 63.46 5.17
N VAL A 967 0.90 64.01 5.64
CA VAL A 967 2.18 63.28 5.69
C VAL A 967 2.34 62.62 7.05
N ILE A 968 2.56 61.31 7.03
CA ILE A 968 2.90 60.53 8.23
C ILE A 968 4.41 60.28 8.28
N VAL A 969 4.95 60.21 9.49
CA VAL A 969 6.28 59.67 9.76
C VAL A 969 6.08 58.61 10.83
N THR A 970 6.41 57.38 10.49
CA THR A 970 6.28 56.24 11.39
C THR A 970 7.57 55.45 11.41
N THR A 971 7.83 54.79 12.54
CA THR A 971 9.09 54.10 12.77
C THR A 971 8.91 52.83 13.58
N SER A 972 9.78 51.86 13.36
CA SER A 972 9.87 50.64 14.16
C SER A 972 11.33 50.28 14.39
N GLU A 973 11.64 49.83 15.60
CA GLU A 973 12.94 49.26 15.96
C GLU A 973 12.72 47.84 16.47
N LYS A 974 12.81 46.88 15.55
CA LYS A 974 12.71 45.44 15.84
C LYS A 974 14.03 44.88 16.33
N GLU A 975 15.12 45.27 15.66
CA GLU A 975 16.49 44.94 16.03
C GLU A 975 17.14 46.15 16.68
N ALA A 976 17.74 45.99 17.86
CA ALA A 976 18.43 47.09 18.53
C ALA A 976 19.54 47.64 17.64
N GLY A 977 19.52 48.95 17.38
CA GLY A 977 20.48 49.61 16.49
C GLY A 977 19.99 49.76 15.05
N LYS A 978 18.79 49.28 14.69
CA LYS A 978 18.18 49.49 13.38
C LYS A 978 16.79 50.09 13.50
N LEU A 979 16.66 51.36 13.13
CA LEU A 979 15.38 52.06 13.12
C LEU A 979 14.85 52.16 11.68
N ASN A 980 13.82 51.37 11.36
CA ASN A 980 13.10 51.47 10.10
C ASN A 980 12.17 52.68 10.13
N VAL A 981 12.15 53.46 9.05
CA VAL A 981 11.38 54.71 8.93
C VAL A 981 10.59 54.71 7.63
N VAL A 982 9.30 55.02 7.71
CA VAL A 982 8.44 55.27 6.54
C VAL A 982 7.86 56.68 6.64
N VAL A 983 7.96 57.41 5.54
CA VAL A 983 7.38 58.74 5.34
C VAL A 983 6.53 58.71 4.09
N ALA A 984 5.22 58.91 4.21
CA ALA A 984 4.31 58.87 3.07
C ALA A 984 3.20 59.91 3.20
N ASN A 985 2.72 60.41 2.07
CA ASN A 985 1.51 61.22 2.03
C ASN A 985 0.28 60.31 1.87
N ILE A 986 -0.42 60.03 2.97
CA ILE A 986 -1.60 59.15 2.99
C ILE A 986 -2.85 59.76 2.34
N GLY A 987 -2.79 61.02 1.90
CA GLY A 987 -3.85 61.68 1.15
C GLY A 987 -3.65 61.64 -0.37
N GLY A 988 -2.71 60.83 -0.87
CA GLY A 988 -2.38 60.72 -2.29
C GLY A 988 -1.51 61.87 -2.84
N GLY A 989 -1.05 62.78 -1.97
CA GLY A 989 -0.24 63.94 -2.37
C GLY A 989 1.25 63.63 -2.58
N ALA A 990 2.02 64.67 -2.91
CA ALA A 990 3.48 64.62 -2.92
C ALA A 990 4.07 65.11 -1.60
N LEU A 991 5.27 64.63 -1.25
CA LEU A 991 6.11 65.18 -0.20
C LEU A 991 6.69 66.52 -0.67
N ASN A 992 6.60 67.54 0.17
CA ASN A 992 7.23 68.83 -0.10
C ASN A 992 8.72 68.77 0.29
N ILE A 993 9.58 68.75 -0.72
CA ILE A 993 11.05 68.67 -0.61
C ILE A 993 11.76 69.97 -1.08
N SER A 994 11.03 71.07 -1.22
CA SER A 994 11.45 72.23 -2.05
C SER A 994 12.56 73.12 -1.48
N SER A 995 12.98 72.96 -0.23
CA SER A 995 14.19 73.60 0.33
C SER A 995 14.42 73.21 1.79
N GLU A 996 15.61 72.68 2.10
CA GLU A 996 16.09 72.27 3.43
C GLU A 996 15.52 70.94 3.96
N SER A 997 16.22 70.36 4.95
CA SER A 997 16.11 68.97 5.43
C SER A 997 14.66 68.52 5.65
N LEU A 998 14.33 67.30 5.24
CA LEU A 998 12.97 66.75 5.33
C LEU A 998 12.65 66.36 6.78
N LEU A 999 13.58 65.65 7.44
CA LEU A 999 13.42 65.15 8.80
C LEU A 999 14.48 65.71 9.73
N ASN A 1000 14.06 65.98 10.97
CA ASN A 1000 14.93 66.13 12.13
C ASN A 1000 14.89 64.84 12.95
N ILE A 1001 16.07 64.28 13.26
CA ILE A 1001 16.27 63.00 13.94
C ILE A 1001 17.04 63.27 15.24
N PRO A 1002 16.36 63.41 16.38
CA PRO A 1002 17.02 63.65 17.66
C PRO A 1002 17.74 62.38 18.14
N PHE A 1003 18.90 62.54 18.78
CA PHE A 1003 19.66 61.43 19.37
C PHE A 1003 20.21 61.79 20.75
N GLU A 1004 20.51 60.76 21.54
CA GLU A 1004 21.15 60.88 22.86
C GLU A 1004 22.29 59.86 23.00
N PHE A 1005 23.43 60.28 23.57
CA PHE A 1005 24.52 59.35 23.91
C PHE A 1005 24.23 58.62 25.23
N VAL A 1006 24.48 57.32 25.28
CA VAL A 1006 24.18 56.46 26.43
C VAL A 1006 25.12 56.71 27.62
N ASN A 1007 26.44 56.88 27.39
CA ASN A 1007 27.47 56.97 28.44
C ASN A 1007 28.21 58.32 28.52
N GLY A 1008 27.94 59.24 27.61
CA GLY A 1008 28.24 60.67 27.73
C GLY A 1008 29.71 61.11 27.74
N ASN A 1009 30.69 60.32 27.29
CA ASN A 1009 32.09 60.79 27.24
C ASN A 1009 32.90 60.22 26.06
N GLY A 1010 33.27 61.08 25.09
CA GLY A 1010 34.39 60.85 24.16
C GLY A 1010 34.32 59.64 23.23
N GLU A 1011 33.16 58.99 23.12
CA GLU A 1011 32.92 57.87 22.22
C GLU A 1011 32.48 58.41 20.85
N ILE A 1012 33.09 57.88 19.78
CA ILE A 1012 32.65 58.08 18.40
C ILE A 1012 31.50 57.09 18.19
N ALA A 1013 30.31 57.59 17.87
CA ALA A 1013 29.20 56.73 17.47
C ALA A 1013 29.05 56.78 15.94
N GLU A 1014 29.04 55.60 15.32
CA GLU A 1014 28.79 55.46 13.89
C GLU A 1014 27.28 55.38 13.65
N ILE A 1015 26.77 56.21 12.74
CA ILE A 1015 25.39 56.15 12.27
C ILE A 1015 25.34 56.13 10.74
N GLY A 1016 24.55 55.24 10.18
CA GLY A 1016 24.41 55.04 8.74
C GLY A 1016 22.98 55.10 8.25
N LEU A 1017 22.85 55.27 6.94
CA LEU A 1017 21.61 55.05 6.20
C LEU A 1017 21.77 53.78 5.37
N MET A 1018 20.71 52.97 5.32
CA MET A 1018 20.61 51.81 4.44
C MET A 1018 19.17 51.60 4.01
N ASN A 1019 18.95 50.70 3.04
CA ASN A 1019 17.63 50.29 2.55
C ASN A 1019 16.74 51.46 2.12
N SER A 1020 17.33 52.53 1.57
CA SER A 1020 16.55 53.68 1.11
C SER A 1020 15.79 53.36 -0.18
N ALA A 1021 14.49 53.68 -0.18
CA ALA A 1021 13.66 53.62 -1.37
C ALA A 1021 12.70 54.82 -1.40
N LEU A 1022 12.47 55.35 -2.59
CA LEU A 1022 11.61 56.50 -2.82
C LEU A 1022 10.57 56.14 -3.89
N ALA A 1023 9.31 56.44 -3.62
CA ALA A 1023 8.22 56.24 -4.56
C ALA A 1023 7.90 57.52 -5.34
N GLY A 1024 7.87 57.41 -6.67
CA GLY A 1024 7.47 58.45 -7.60
C GLY A 1024 5.95 58.60 -7.76
N PRO A 1025 5.51 59.47 -8.69
CA PRO A 1025 4.11 59.71 -9.04
C PRO A 1025 3.20 58.49 -9.21
N ALA A 1026 3.68 57.43 -9.88
CA ALA A 1026 2.92 56.26 -10.29
C ALA A 1026 3.36 54.98 -9.57
N GLY A 1027 4.03 55.11 -8.42
CA GLY A 1027 4.57 53.97 -7.69
C GLY A 1027 5.92 53.47 -8.21
N GLU A 1028 6.55 54.17 -9.16
CA GLU A 1028 7.88 53.79 -9.62
C GLU A 1028 8.96 54.08 -8.57
N LEU A 1029 9.92 53.17 -8.41
CA LEU A 1029 11.06 53.36 -7.54
C LEU A 1029 12.04 54.38 -8.14
N ILE A 1030 12.38 55.42 -7.37
CA ILE A 1030 13.35 56.44 -7.76
C ILE A 1030 14.76 55.98 -7.31
N PRO A 1031 15.73 55.87 -8.23
CA PRO A 1031 17.11 55.54 -7.87
C PRO A 1031 17.70 56.51 -6.83
N VAL A 1032 18.24 55.97 -5.74
CA VAL A 1032 18.77 56.75 -4.61
C VAL A 1032 20.30 56.68 -4.57
N ASN A 1033 20.93 57.84 -4.37
CA ASN A 1033 22.35 57.94 -4.07
C ASN A 1033 22.52 58.44 -2.63
N GLU A 1034 22.95 57.55 -1.75
CA GLU A 1034 23.27 57.84 -0.35
C GLU A 1034 24.68 58.46 -0.26
N LYS A 1035 24.76 59.78 -0.03
CA LYS A 1035 26.06 60.48 0.03
C LYS A 1035 26.90 60.17 1.27
N SER A 1036 26.23 59.77 2.35
CA SER A 1036 26.84 59.45 3.64
C SER A 1036 26.18 58.19 4.16
N THR A 1037 26.68 57.03 3.69
CA THR A 1037 26.26 55.71 4.18
C THR A 1037 26.63 55.47 5.64
N SER A 1038 27.64 56.19 6.14
CA SER A 1038 28.06 56.19 7.55
C SER A 1038 28.64 57.56 7.94
N LEU A 1039 28.34 58.00 9.16
CA LEU A 1039 28.73 59.27 9.76
C LEU A 1039 29.22 59.03 11.19
N ASP A 1040 30.45 59.44 11.47
CA ASP A 1040 31.05 59.42 12.80
C ASP A 1040 30.60 60.66 13.60
N ILE A 1041 29.94 60.46 14.73
CA ILE A 1041 29.52 61.53 15.64
C ILE A 1041 30.38 61.50 16.90
N GLU A 1042 31.14 62.58 17.13
CA GLU A 1042 32.04 62.74 18.29
C GLU A 1042 31.44 63.63 19.39
N VAL A 1043 31.55 63.19 20.64
CA VAL A 1043 31.23 64.02 21.83
C VAL A 1043 32.42 64.92 22.20
N LEU A 1044 32.29 66.23 22.02
CA LEU A 1044 33.28 67.23 22.44
C LEU A 1044 32.96 67.83 23.83
N PRO A 1045 33.97 68.11 24.68
CA PRO A 1045 33.74 68.72 25.99
C PRO A 1045 33.33 70.20 25.86
N GLY A 1046 32.13 70.56 26.32
CA GLY A 1046 31.65 71.95 26.25
C GLY A 1046 32.37 72.97 27.17
N LYS A 1047 33.32 72.56 28.01
CA LYS A 1047 34.08 73.46 28.90
C LYS A 1047 35.47 72.92 29.25
N PHE A 1048 36.43 73.83 29.49
CA PHE A 1048 37.75 73.47 30.00
C PHE A 1048 37.66 72.93 31.43
N ALA A 1049 38.40 71.85 31.72
CA ALA A 1049 38.47 71.28 33.06
C ALA A 1049 39.84 70.64 33.34
N LEU A 1050 40.32 70.73 34.58
CA LEU A 1050 41.44 69.92 35.06
C LEU A 1050 40.89 68.94 36.09
N HIS A 1051 41.14 67.64 35.92
CA HIS A 1051 40.64 66.58 36.79
C HIS A 1051 41.67 66.17 37.84
N GLN A 1052 41.19 65.53 38.91
CA GLN A 1052 42.08 65.00 39.95
C GLN A 1052 42.86 63.81 39.39
N ASN A 1053 44.19 63.88 39.46
CA ASN A 1053 45.08 62.80 39.05
C ASN A 1053 44.75 61.48 39.78
N PHE A 1054 44.91 60.35 39.07
CA PHE A 1054 44.63 59.01 39.61
C PHE A 1054 45.75 58.02 39.23
N PRO A 1055 46.25 57.21 40.18
CA PRO A 1055 45.94 57.25 41.61
C PRO A 1055 46.48 58.52 42.29
N ASN A 1056 45.93 58.90 43.46
CA ASN A 1056 46.48 59.93 44.34
C ASN A 1056 46.16 59.58 45.82
N PRO A 1057 47.15 59.19 46.66
CA PRO A 1057 48.59 59.18 46.39
C PRO A 1057 49.02 58.17 45.32
N PHE A 1058 50.15 58.41 44.64
CA PHE A 1058 50.69 57.56 43.58
C PHE A 1058 52.13 57.12 43.84
N ASN A 1059 52.60 56.05 43.17
CA ASN A 1059 53.97 55.52 43.27
C ASN A 1059 54.39 54.71 42.02
N PRO A 1060 55.42 55.13 41.25
CA PRO A 1060 55.84 56.49 41.01
C PRO A 1060 55.03 57.16 39.88
N THR A 1061 54.03 56.49 39.28
CA THR A 1061 53.26 56.98 38.12
C THR A 1061 51.81 57.36 38.46
N THR A 1062 51.31 58.43 37.82
CA THR A 1062 49.90 58.87 37.91
C THR A 1062 49.42 59.46 36.60
N GLU A 1063 48.13 59.31 36.29
CA GLU A 1063 47.47 59.96 35.16
C GLU A 1063 46.86 61.30 35.58
N ILE A 1064 47.09 62.33 34.79
CA ILE A 1064 46.43 63.64 34.90
C ILE A 1064 45.51 63.80 33.70
N ARG A 1065 44.21 63.90 33.95
CA ARG A 1065 43.18 64.11 32.91
C ARG A 1065 42.74 65.57 32.87
N PHE A 1066 42.46 66.09 31.69
CA PHE A 1066 41.94 67.44 31.49
C PHE A 1066 41.15 67.56 30.18
N ASP A 1067 40.21 68.49 30.16
CA ASP A 1067 39.29 68.70 29.05
C ASP A 1067 39.64 70.04 28.39
N ILE A 1068 39.75 70.05 27.07
CA ILE A 1068 40.02 71.23 26.25
C ILE A 1068 38.77 71.47 25.41
N ALA A 1069 38.06 72.58 25.66
CA ALA A 1069 36.79 72.85 24.98
C ALA A 1069 36.97 73.44 23.57
N ASP A 1070 38.10 74.08 23.30
CA ASP A 1070 38.43 74.68 22.01
C ASP A 1070 39.97 74.69 21.85
N VAL A 1071 40.46 74.73 20.62
CA VAL A 1071 41.89 74.68 20.29
C VAL A 1071 42.65 75.75 21.08
N SER A 1072 43.62 75.34 21.90
CA SER A 1072 44.31 76.23 22.85
C SER A 1072 45.78 75.86 23.03
N ASP A 1073 46.62 76.87 23.28
CA ASP A 1073 47.99 76.67 23.78
C ASP A 1073 47.93 76.14 25.23
N VAL A 1074 48.26 74.85 25.40
CA VAL A 1074 48.19 74.15 26.68
C VAL A 1074 49.58 74.01 27.29
N ARG A 1075 49.71 74.44 28.55
CA ARG A 1075 50.88 74.19 29.39
C ARG A 1075 50.49 73.49 30.68
N LEU A 1076 50.92 72.24 30.85
CA LEU A 1076 50.74 71.45 32.07
C LEU A 1076 52.08 71.32 32.81
N THR A 1077 52.20 71.95 33.98
CA THR A 1077 53.46 72.01 34.74
C THR A 1077 53.28 71.51 36.17
N VAL A 1078 54.24 70.72 36.65
CA VAL A 1078 54.31 70.20 38.02
C VAL A 1078 55.23 71.07 38.87
N TYR A 1079 54.80 71.39 40.09
CA TYR A 1079 55.47 72.24 41.07
C TYR A 1079 55.62 71.51 42.41
N ASN A 1080 56.67 71.83 43.17
CA ASN A 1080 56.80 71.40 44.57
C ASN A 1080 56.11 72.36 45.55
N LEU A 1081 56.13 72.03 46.85
CA LEU A 1081 55.58 72.87 47.93
C LEU A 1081 56.16 74.30 48.02
N MET A 1082 57.37 74.52 47.47
CA MET A 1082 58.02 75.83 47.45
C MET A 1082 57.66 76.64 46.19
N GLY A 1083 56.78 76.11 45.33
CA GLY A 1083 56.41 76.72 44.04
C GLY A 1083 57.50 76.62 42.98
N GLN A 1084 58.51 75.76 43.17
CA GLN A 1084 59.53 75.53 42.15
C GLN A 1084 59.02 74.55 41.11
N GLU A 1085 59.23 74.88 39.83
CA GLU A 1085 58.95 73.99 38.70
C GLU A 1085 59.78 72.72 38.79
N ILE A 1086 59.10 71.58 38.72
CA ILE A 1086 59.68 70.25 38.79
C ILE A 1086 59.77 69.63 37.40
N ARG A 1087 58.67 69.67 36.65
CA ARG A 1087 58.59 69.14 35.30
C ARG A 1087 57.49 69.82 34.50
N THR A 1088 57.77 70.18 33.25
CA THR A 1088 56.70 70.55 32.30
C THR A 1088 56.29 69.29 31.53
N LEU A 1089 55.02 68.89 31.63
CA LEU A 1089 54.50 67.67 31.03
C LEU A 1089 53.94 67.88 29.62
N ALA A 1090 53.38 69.06 29.36
CA ALA A 1090 52.96 69.52 28.04
C ALA A 1090 53.17 71.03 27.91
N ALA A 1091 53.50 71.48 26.71
CA ALA A 1091 53.71 72.88 26.35
C ALA A 1091 53.54 73.06 24.84
N ASN A 1092 52.33 72.82 24.34
CA ASN A 1092 51.99 72.83 22.93
C ASN A 1092 50.50 73.16 22.72
N GLU A 1093 50.16 73.59 21.51
CA GLU A 1093 48.78 73.70 21.06
C GLU A 1093 48.10 72.32 21.10
N MET A 1094 46.89 72.26 21.65
CA MET A 1094 46.06 71.06 21.73
C MET A 1094 44.66 71.36 21.19
N VAL A 1095 44.10 70.42 20.42
CA VAL A 1095 42.73 70.49 19.88
C VAL A 1095 41.66 70.25 20.95
N ALA A 1096 40.42 70.63 20.67
CA ALA A 1096 39.28 70.31 21.52
C ALA A 1096 39.18 68.80 21.74
N GLY A 1097 38.91 68.37 22.98
CA GLY A 1097 38.83 66.96 23.34
C GLY A 1097 39.20 66.67 24.79
N PHE A 1098 39.10 65.39 25.15
CA PHE A 1098 39.48 64.87 26.46
C PHE A 1098 40.93 64.36 26.41
N HIS A 1099 41.81 64.91 27.23
CA HIS A 1099 43.26 64.65 27.20
C HIS A 1099 43.75 63.97 28.48
N THR A 1100 44.71 63.05 28.35
CA THR A 1100 45.35 62.36 29.49
C THR A 1100 46.87 62.37 29.35
N ILE A 1101 47.57 62.77 30.41
CA ILE A 1101 49.04 62.78 30.47
C ILE A 1101 49.54 62.07 31.71
N VAL A 1102 50.56 61.22 31.56
CA VAL A 1102 51.18 60.49 32.67
C VAL A 1102 52.36 61.27 33.23
N TRP A 1103 52.43 61.39 34.56
CA TRP A 1103 53.65 61.79 35.27
C TRP A 1103 54.26 60.60 36.01
N ASP A 1104 55.56 60.42 35.89
CA ASP A 1104 56.37 59.29 36.38
C ASP A 1104 57.18 59.61 37.65
N GLY A 1105 56.94 60.77 38.27
CA GLY A 1105 57.69 61.20 39.45
C GLY A 1105 59.14 61.61 39.16
N LEU A 1106 59.48 61.91 37.91
CA LEU A 1106 60.79 62.49 37.53
C LEU A 1106 60.69 64.01 37.34
N ASN A 1107 61.80 64.72 37.56
CA ASN A 1107 61.97 66.12 37.17
C ASN A 1107 62.44 66.25 35.70
N ASP A 1108 62.61 67.49 35.20
CA ASP A 1108 63.10 67.75 33.84
C ASP A 1108 64.50 67.18 33.53
N ASN A 1109 65.32 66.90 34.55
CA ASN A 1109 66.63 66.26 34.39
C ASN A 1109 66.56 64.73 34.43
N GLY A 1110 65.36 64.14 34.38
CA GLY A 1110 65.14 62.69 34.45
C GLY A 1110 65.48 62.08 35.82
N THR A 1111 65.63 62.90 36.87
CA THR A 1111 65.95 62.42 38.22
C THR A 1111 64.67 62.24 39.05
N PRO A 1112 64.53 61.13 39.81
CA PRO A 1112 63.38 60.91 40.67
C PRO A 1112 63.26 61.98 41.75
N VAL A 1113 62.06 62.54 41.92
CA VAL A 1113 61.80 63.50 43.00
C VAL A 1113 61.53 62.79 44.33
N ALA A 1114 61.57 63.54 45.43
CA ALA A 1114 61.34 63.00 46.76
C ALA A 1114 59.86 62.68 46.98
N SER A 1115 59.53 61.70 47.83
CA SER A 1115 58.15 61.50 48.28
C SER A 1115 57.64 62.76 48.98
N GLY A 1116 56.42 63.17 48.69
CA GLY A 1116 55.88 64.43 49.18
C GLY A 1116 54.70 64.93 48.37
N MET A 1117 54.25 66.13 48.72
CA MET A 1117 53.15 66.80 48.03
C MET A 1117 53.68 67.65 46.88
N TYR A 1118 53.01 67.53 45.74
CA TYR A 1118 53.25 68.31 44.53
C TYR A 1118 51.94 68.95 44.07
N PHE A 1119 52.05 70.00 43.27
CA PHE A 1119 50.92 70.60 42.58
C PHE A 1119 51.13 70.48 41.08
N TYR A 1120 50.07 70.32 40.30
CA TYR A 1120 50.11 70.44 38.85
C TYR A 1120 49.12 71.52 38.44
N MET A 1121 49.54 72.34 37.48
CA MET A 1121 48.78 73.47 36.97
C MET A 1121 48.62 73.33 35.46
N LEU A 1122 47.38 73.44 35.01
CA LEU A 1122 47.01 73.52 33.60
C LEU A 1122 46.71 74.98 33.27
N ASP A 1123 47.45 75.50 32.31
CA ASP A 1123 47.20 76.78 31.64
C ASP A 1123 46.74 76.50 30.22
N ALA A 1124 45.51 76.88 29.89
CA ALA A 1124 44.93 76.72 28.55
C ALA A 1124 44.17 78.00 28.19
N GLY A 1125 44.82 78.92 27.47
CA GLY A 1125 44.26 80.24 27.16
C GLY A 1125 43.90 81.04 28.42
N SER A 1126 42.60 81.31 28.63
CA SER A 1126 42.09 81.99 29.84
C SER A 1126 41.79 81.05 31.02
N PHE A 1127 41.86 79.73 30.82
CA PHE A 1127 41.64 78.73 31.86
C PHE A 1127 42.93 78.43 32.61
N HIS A 1128 42.91 78.66 33.93
CA HIS A 1128 44.02 78.37 34.83
C HIS A 1128 43.49 77.55 36.00
N ALA A 1129 43.95 76.30 36.13
CA ALA A 1129 43.54 75.41 37.21
C ALA A 1129 44.73 74.70 37.81
N MET A 1130 44.77 74.62 39.15
CA MET A 1130 45.82 73.91 39.89
C MET A 1130 45.21 72.88 40.82
N LYS A 1131 45.80 71.68 40.86
CA LYS A 1131 45.41 70.62 41.79
C LYS A 1131 46.64 70.02 42.49
N LYS A 1132 46.40 69.41 43.65
CA LYS A 1132 47.43 68.76 44.47
C LYS A 1132 47.53 67.27 44.17
N MET A 1133 48.72 66.72 44.25
CA MET A 1133 49.00 65.28 44.20
C MET A 1133 50.05 64.89 45.25
N VAL A 1134 50.05 63.64 45.67
CA VAL A 1134 50.95 63.10 46.70
C VAL A 1134 51.71 61.91 46.13
N LEU A 1135 53.03 62.04 46.01
CA LEU A 1135 53.92 60.95 45.65
C LEU A 1135 54.34 60.20 46.91
N LEU A 1136 54.00 58.91 47.00
CA LEU A 1136 54.53 57.98 48.00
C LEU A 1136 55.61 57.13 47.33
N LYS A 1137 56.73 56.88 48.01
CA LYS A 1137 57.70 55.86 47.57
C LYS A 1137 57.47 54.57 48.34
#